data_AF-K0SCY6-F1
#
_entry.id   AF-K0SCY6-F1
#
_cell.length_a   1.000
_cell.length_b   1.000
_cell.length_c   1.000
_cell.angle_alpha   90.00
_cell.angle_beta   90.00
_cell.angle_gamma   90.00
#
_symmetry.space_group_name_H-M   'P 1'
#
loop_
_entity.id
_entity.type
_entity.pdbx_description
1 polymer ?
#
loop_
_entity_poly.entity_id
_entity_poly.type
_entity_poly.pdbx_seq_one_letter_code
_entity_poly.pdbx_strand_id
1 'polypeptide(L)'
;MDTTPDRRRNRAAAKAPTSASMGNRRPTPVFRTVTWLVIVITMSALAFYLGVWTGMKMNLPSSPRDQRTWSASSKACSCGLEDVDSSELQRRVSSLVEERLKSMDAADTANDRKTLRKGACDDIEVDTFCPKKGYVLPRSESETSGLRKTSDSSSYHLLPKSLRHFVNGIVRVSKEDFMDTFDQGVPPNPLTEGFEALIIYNKKEALPSDDAVRKRAQGEGNPSQGLPVLSANEATENCDTMNIVLTNNPSNTNQCLALVGSQYQSYHIDRWMRRKLKHGPLDAKEPLRLSTRGFTAAGKEEFFPPAEHQVHEHQKRLMTYFTVLPQLKSRLKALLAKMGTKTVVVLTSNFGQLRSLPFMKSELLINFACNSRSKGFSLNNVIVFPTDLETKELSEGMGLNTFYDEHLMASVPKREARYYGDQIFTGVMFSKVVCVQLVNELGYDVLFQDVDLVWFKDPLTYFHNESLPQFDMYFQDDGSRQERYSPLSANTGFYYVRSNSKTKHFFRHLLYSADLITAWKSHQQVLIQLLNENRSLLTLSVKVFAKELDEFPGGLHYHRKTKLMKKIMRGESSAFIFHMSWTENKFFQQMGEWHVNEKCVGREAKEITDQVPDTQSANAGPLANHCCSAEPIIKCHYRDKPSKYECPNSPFIDKKGKSFLGSTLKRCLALTTAEYLLPMTKMQSEVPSPTDDESGSEPACWLLDHRA
;
A
#
# COMPACT_ATOMS: atom_id res chain seq x y z
N MET A 1 -52.96 18.67 -36.05
CA MET A 1 -54.42 18.83 -36.05
C MET A 1 -54.74 19.68 -34.82
N ASP A 2 -54.54 21.01 -34.82
CA ASP A 2 -55.23 22.10 -35.57
C ASP A 2 -56.76 22.05 -35.36
N THR A 3 -57.53 23.11 -34.98
CA THR A 3 -57.34 24.58 -35.00
C THR A 3 -58.52 25.30 -34.27
N THR A 4 -58.24 26.46 -33.64
CA THR A 4 -58.92 27.81 -33.49
C THR A 4 -60.34 28.13 -34.05
N PRO A 5 -60.93 29.38 -33.95
CA PRO A 5 -60.74 30.61 -33.09
C PRO A 5 -62.06 31.34 -32.63
N ASP A 6 -61.99 32.44 -31.84
CA ASP A 6 -62.20 33.88 -32.25
C ASP A 6 -62.61 34.91 -31.12
N ARG A 7 -62.57 36.22 -31.44
CA ARG A 7 -62.18 37.44 -30.67
C ARG A 7 -63.27 38.48 -30.27
N ARG A 8 -62.92 39.30 -29.23
CA ARG A 8 -63.05 40.82 -29.04
C ARG A 8 -64.47 41.47 -28.86
N ARG A 9 -64.73 42.64 -28.21
CA ARG A 9 -64.03 43.71 -27.42
C ARG A 9 -65.03 44.76 -26.81
N ASN A 10 -64.56 45.53 -25.80
CA ASN A 10 -64.84 46.97 -25.42
C ASN A 10 -66.19 47.35 -24.73
N ARG A 11 -66.35 48.36 -23.82
CA ARG A 11 -65.52 49.41 -23.13
C ARG A 11 -66.31 50.12 -21.99
N ALA A 12 -65.58 50.62 -20.97
CA ALA A 12 -65.74 51.83 -20.07
C ALA A 12 -67.00 52.04 -19.18
N ALA A 13 -67.02 52.79 -18.05
CA ALA A 13 -66.13 53.21 -16.95
C ALA A 13 -66.93 54.18 -16.02
N ALA A 14 -66.73 54.19 -14.68
CA ALA A 14 -66.50 55.39 -13.81
C ALA A 14 -67.02 55.32 -12.33
N LYS A 15 -66.16 55.88 -11.45
CA LYS A 15 -66.34 56.55 -10.12
C LYS A 15 -66.39 55.76 -8.79
N ALA A 16 -65.59 56.25 -7.83
CA ALA A 16 -65.48 55.90 -6.39
C ALA A 16 -66.02 57.07 -5.51
N PRO A 17 -66.22 56.89 -4.18
CA PRO A 17 -65.24 57.39 -3.18
C PRO A 17 -65.14 56.59 -1.84
N THR A 18 -64.26 57.06 -0.93
CA THR A 18 -63.60 56.41 0.24
C THR A 18 -64.09 56.79 1.65
N SER A 19 -63.94 55.90 2.65
CA SER A 19 -63.29 56.05 4.01
C SER A 19 -63.80 54.95 4.98
N ALA A 20 -62.96 54.06 5.56
CA ALA A 20 -62.12 54.11 6.79
C ALA A 20 -62.77 53.51 8.08
N SER A 21 -62.21 52.41 8.63
CA SER A 21 -61.81 52.25 10.05
C SER A 21 -61.13 50.88 10.33
N MET A 22 -60.37 50.84 11.43
CA MET A 22 -59.18 50.01 11.72
C MET A 22 -59.44 48.56 12.17
N GLY A 23 -58.50 47.66 11.84
CA GLY A 23 -58.42 46.29 12.35
C GLY A 23 -56.98 45.83 12.65
N ASN A 24 -56.78 45.36 13.87
CA ASN A 24 -55.56 44.77 14.44
C ASN A 24 -55.17 43.45 13.71
N ARG A 25 -53.91 43.26 13.29
CA ARG A 25 -53.42 41.98 12.72
C ARG A 25 -52.08 41.54 13.32
N ARG A 26 -52.03 40.25 13.72
CA ARG A 26 -50.85 39.47 14.13
C ARG A 26 -49.85 39.29 12.95
N PRO A 27 -48.53 39.21 13.18
CA PRO A 27 -47.54 39.04 12.11
C PRO A 27 -47.38 37.57 11.67
N THR A 28 -47.24 37.36 10.37
CA THR A 28 -47.14 36.09 9.64
C THR A 28 -45.72 35.47 9.65
N PRO A 29 -45.59 34.13 9.51
CA PRO A 29 -44.36 33.37 9.79
C PRO A 29 -43.22 33.55 8.77
N VAL A 30 -43.43 34.29 7.68
CA VAL A 30 -42.41 34.53 6.64
C VAL A 30 -41.29 35.47 7.13
N PHE A 31 -41.60 36.37 8.07
CA PHE A 31 -40.62 37.35 8.55
C PHE A 31 -39.51 36.71 9.40
N ARG A 32 -39.82 35.65 10.17
CA ARG A 32 -38.83 34.98 11.03
C ARG A 32 -37.77 34.20 10.23
N THR A 33 -38.15 33.56 9.13
CA THR A 33 -37.24 32.74 8.33
C THR A 33 -36.24 33.61 7.54
N VAL A 34 -36.71 34.74 7.00
CA VAL A 34 -35.84 35.69 6.28
C VAL A 34 -34.87 36.36 7.24
N THR A 35 -35.32 36.79 8.43
CA THR A 35 -34.41 37.37 9.44
C THR A 35 -33.35 36.36 9.89
N TRP A 36 -33.70 35.09 10.08
CA TRP A 36 -32.73 34.04 10.43
C TRP A 36 -31.72 33.77 9.31
N LEU A 37 -32.14 33.73 8.06
CA LEU A 37 -31.23 33.59 6.91
C LEU A 37 -30.27 34.77 6.80
N VAL A 38 -30.74 36.00 7.01
CA VAL A 38 -29.89 37.19 7.00
C VAL A 38 -28.87 37.17 8.14
N ILE A 39 -29.25 36.73 9.35
CA ILE A 39 -28.33 36.58 10.49
C ILE A 39 -27.25 35.53 10.20
N VAL A 40 -27.62 34.37 9.65
CA VAL A 40 -26.65 33.30 9.34
C VAL A 40 -25.69 33.73 8.24
N ILE A 41 -26.18 34.42 7.20
CA ILE A 41 -25.34 34.92 6.11
C ILE A 41 -24.39 36.03 6.61
N THR A 42 -24.88 36.96 7.42
CA THR A 42 -24.05 38.04 7.97
C THR A 42 -22.99 37.52 8.94
N MET A 43 -23.32 36.56 9.82
CA MET A 43 -22.34 35.93 10.71
C MET A 43 -21.27 35.12 9.96
N SER A 44 -21.66 34.42 8.89
CA SER A 44 -20.73 33.68 8.04
C SER A 44 -19.78 34.61 7.28
N ALA A 45 -20.29 35.75 6.79
CA ALA A 45 -19.48 36.78 6.13
C ALA A 45 -18.51 37.45 7.12
N LEU A 46 -18.95 37.71 8.36
CA LEU A 46 -18.09 38.28 9.40
C LEU A 46 -16.95 37.32 9.79
N ALA A 47 -17.26 36.03 9.94
CA ALA A 47 -16.26 35.01 10.24
C ALA A 47 -15.25 34.84 9.09
N PHE A 48 -15.71 34.90 7.84
CA PHE A 48 -14.82 34.88 6.67
C PHE A 48 -13.92 36.12 6.62
N TYR A 49 -14.46 37.32 6.84
CA TYR A 49 -13.67 38.56 6.82
C TYR A 49 -12.67 38.64 7.98
N LEU A 50 -13.04 38.18 9.17
CA LEU A 50 -12.12 38.07 10.31
C LEU A 50 -11.01 37.04 10.01
N GLY A 51 -11.35 35.90 9.43
CA GLY A 51 -10.38 34.88 9.01
C GLY A 51 -9.38 35.39 7.96
N VAL A 52 -9.88 36.11 6.95
CA VAL A 52 -9.05 36.75 5.91
C VAL A 52 -8.19 37.86 6.50
N TRP A 53 -8.72 38.70 7.39
CA TRP A 53 -7.94 39.74 8.07
C TRP A 53 -6.82 39.13 8.93
N THR A 54 -7.11 38.08 9.69
CA THR A 54 -6.08 37.36 10.46
C THR A 54 -5.03 36.71 9.56
N GLY A 55 -5.45 36.19 8.40
CA GLY A 55 -4.54 35.63 7.40
C GLY A 55 -3.65 36.68 6.72
N MET A 56 -4.16 37.90 6.50
CA MET A 56 -3.40 39.00 5.90
C MET A 56 -2.43 39.66 6.90
N LYS A 57 -2.71 39.67 8.21
CA LYS A 57 -1.73 40.11 9.23
C LYS A 57 -0.61 39.09 9.48
N MET A 58 -0.76 37.83 9.09
CA MET A 58 0.29 36.80 9.21
C MET A 58 1.15 36.62 7.95
N ASN A 59 0.91 37.38 6.88
CA ASN A 59 1.70 37.36 5.65
C ASN A 59 2.14 38.78 5.26
N LEU A 60 3.14 39.30 5.96
CA LEU A 60 3.98 40.40 5.48
C LEU A 60 5.42 39.88 5.32
N PRO A 61 6.00 39.92 4.11
CA PRO A 61 7.37 39.46 3.87
C PRO A 61 8.37 40.55 4.29
N SER A 62 9.35 40.21 5.13
CA SER A 62 10.54 41.03 5.35
C SER A 62 11.60 40.71 4.29
N SER A 63 11.87 41.67 3.42
CA SER A 63 13.04 41.72 2.53
C SER A 63 14.24 42.31 3.29
N PRO A 64 15.49 41.93 2.95
CA PRO A 64 16.67 42.21 3.76
C PRO A 64 17.30 43.56 3.41
N ARG A 65 17.83 44.29 4.40
CA ARG A 65 18.97 45.20 4.25
C ARG A 65 19.56 45.65 5.59
N ASP A 66 20.88 45.53 5.63
CA ASP A 66 21.88 46.29 6.38
C ASP A 66 21.97 46.24 7.90
N GLN A 67 23.03 45.54 8.32
CA GLN A 67 23.79 45.72 9.55
C GLN A 67 24.09 47.20 9.81
N ARG A 68 23.80 47.65 11.03
CA ARG A 68 24.62 48.63 11.77
C ARG A 68 24.45 48.42 13.26
N THR A 69 25.55 47.96 13.87
CA THR A 69 26.09 48.35 15.18
C THR A 69 25.17 49.16 16.10
N TRP A 70 24.99 48.69 17.34
CA TRP A 70 25.49 49.37 18.53
C TRP A 70 25.43 48.48 19.77
N SER A 71 26.56 48.46 20.48
CA SER A 71 26.80 47.92 21.81
C SER A 71 25.99 48.65 22.88
N ALA A 72 25.56 47.93 23.92
CA ALA A 72 26.08 48.08 25.29
C ALA A 72 25.07 47.66 26.37
N SER A 73 25.55 46.75 27.23
CA SER A 73 25.38 46.73 28.69
C SER A 73 23.99 46.47 29.30
N SER A 74 23.82 45.31 29.91
CA SER A 74 23.96 45.20 31.38
C SER A 74 23.89 43.74 31.84
N LYS A 75 24.85 43.38 32.69
CA LYS A 75 24.98 42.11 33.39
C LYS A 75 23.92 41.99 34.49
N ALA A 76 23.27 40.84 34.61
CA ALA A 76 22.88 40.26 35.89
C ALA A 76 22.66 38.73 35.74
N CYS A 77 23.14 37.98 36.73
CA CYS A 77 23.42 36.55 36.72
C CYS A 77 22.22 35.61 36.47
N SER A 78 22.47 34.51 35.75
CA SER A 78 21.74 33.24 35.90
C SER A 78 22.68 32.06 35.67
N CYS A 79 22.67 31.12 36.60
CA CYS A 79 23.46 29.89 36.57
C CYS A 79 22.77 28.82 35.71
N GLY A 80 23.47 28.40 34.65
CA GLY A 80 23.73 27.01 34.27
C GLY A 80 22.56 26.06 33.97
N LEU A 81 22.20 25.94 32.68
CA LEU A 81 21.90 24.69 31.98
C LEU A 81 22.36 24.88 30.53
N GLU A 82 23.48 24.25 30.16
CA GLU A 82 24.16 24.44 28.87
C GLU A 82 23.39 23.80 27.71
N ASP A 83 23.06 24.62 26.71
CA ASP A 83 22.74 24.17 25.35
C ASP A 83 23.99 23.51 24.73
N VAL A 84 23.85 22.26 24.28
CA VAL A 84 24.90 21.56 23.56
C VAL A 84 25.06 22.21 22.18
N ASP A 85 26.18 22.91 22.00
CA ASP A 85 26.60 23.55 20.77
C ASP A 85 26.64 22.53 19.61
N SER A 86 25.93 22.83 18.52
CA SER A 86 25.89 22.04 17.28
C SER A 86 27.30 21.81 16.71
N SER A 87 28.26 22.68 17.02
CA SER A 87 29.65 22.54 16.58
C SER A 87 30.38 21.37 17.28
N GLU A 88 30.07 21.13 18.56
CA GLU A 88 30.65 20.05 19.38
C GLU A 88 30.12 18.68 18.93
N LEU A 89 28.83 18.61 18.59
CA LEU A 89 28.20 17.40 18.05
C LEU A 89 28.80 17.02 16.68
N GLN A 90 28.99 18.02 15.81
CA GLN A 90 29.55 17.82 14.48
C GLN A 90 31.03 17.40 14.56
N ARG A 91 31.77 17.94 15.53
CA ARG A 91 33.15 17.54 15.82
C ARG A 91 33.26 16.10 16.33
N ARG A 92 32.34 15.66 17.20
CA ARG A 92 32.28 14.26 17.69
C ARG A 92 31.87 13.26 16.62
N VAL A 93 30.94 13.64 15.74
CA VAL A 93 30.56 12.79 14.59
C VAL A 93 31.72 12.67 13.62
N SER A 94 32.40 13.77 13.31
CA SER A 94 33.60 13.75 12.46
C SER A 94 34.73 12.92 13.07
N SER A 95 34.98 12.99 14.38
CA SER A 95 36.01 12.19 15.03
C SER A 95 35.68 10.69 15.01
N LEU A 96 34.42 10.31 15.22
CA LEU A 96 33.97 8.92 15.15
C LEU A 96 34.03 8.36 13.73
N VAL A 97 33.74 9.18 12.71
CA VAL A 97 33.90 8.82 11.31
C VAL A 97 35.39 8.65 10.97
N GLU A 98 36.25 9.55 11.43
CA GLU A 98 37.69 9.45 11.23
C GLU A 98 38.31 8.23 11.92
N GLU A 99 37.89 7.91 13.15
CA GLU A 99 38.34 6.73 13.88
C GLU A 99 37.91 5.44 13.19
N ARG A 100 36.71 5.44 12.61
CA ARG A 100 36.20 4.30 11.85
C ARG A 100 36.88 4.16 10.48
N LEU A 101 37.17 5.27 9.80
CA LEU A 101 37.98 5.29 8.58
C LEU A 101 39.42 4.80 8.85
N LYS A 102 40.04 5.23 9.96
CA LYS A 102 41.36 4.72 10.39
C LYS A 102 41.32 3.23 10.71
N SER A 103 40.21 2.72 11.27
CA SER A 103 40.03 1.28 11.51
C SER A 103 39.80 0.46 10.23
N MET A 104 39.25 1.08 9.19
CA MET A 104 39.03 0.47 7.87
C MET A 104 40.32 0.48 7.04
N ASP A 105 41.08 1.59 7.06
CA ASP A 105 42.40 1.69 6.42
C ASP A 105 43.44 0.76 7.06
N ALA A 106 43.34 0.50 8.38
CA ALA A 106 44.19 -0.47 9.08
C ALA A 106 43.86 -1.94 8.71
N ALA A 107 42.63 -2.22 8.26
CA ALA A 107 42.22 -3.55 7.80
C ALA A 107 42.61 -3.78 6.32
N ASP A 108 42.61 -2.73 5.51
CA ASP A 108 42.98 -2.79 4.08
C ASP A 108 44.49 -2.65 3.82
N THR A 109 45.31 -2.31 4.83
CA THR A 109 46.78 -2.21 4.69
C THR A 109 47.54 -3.52 4.94
N ALA A 110 46.86 -4.61 5.29
CA ALA A 110 47.48 -5.93 5.45
C ALA A 110 47.55 -6.76 4.14
N ASN A 111 46.80 -6.37 3.11
CA ASN A 111 46.76 -7.06 1.82
C ASN A 111 47.01 -6.05 0.70
N ASP A 112 47.95 -6.35 -0.20
CA ASP A 112 48.34 -5.54 -1.37
C ASP A 112 49.23 -4.30 -1.15
N ARG A 113 50.49 -4.57 -0.77
CA ARG A 113 51.64 -3.78 -1.25
C ARG A 113 52.44 -4.56 -2.29
N LYS A 114 52.09 -4.36 -3.56
CA LYS A 114 52.94 -4.36 -4.77
C LYS A 114 51.97 -3.94 -5.89
N THR A 115 51.97 -2.72 -6.41
CA THR A 115 52.97 -2.23 -7.36
C THR A 115 52.67 -0.75 -7.67
N LEU A 116 53.72 0.00 -8.03
CA LEU A 116 53.75 1.28 -8.76
C LEU A 116 53.63 2.61 -7.99
N ARG A 117 54.80 3.27 -7.99
CA ARG A 117 55.19 4.60 -7.53
C ARG A 117 54.74 5.73 -8.48
N LYS A 118 54.53 6.88 -7.83
CA LYS A 118 54.98 8.26 -8.15
C LYS A 118 54.58 8.91 -9.49
N GLY A 119 53.80 9.98 -9.35
CA GLY A 119 53.90 11.21 -10.11
C GLY A 119 53.23 12.33 -9.32
N ALA A 120 53.99 13.32 -8.87
CA ALA A 120 53.56 14.42 -8.01
C ALA A 120 52.70 15.44 -8.79
N CYS A 121 51.74 16.03 -8.10
CA CYS A 121 51.04 17.25 -8.53
C CYS A 121 51.69 18.43 -7.82
N ASP A 122 52.31 19.33 -8.59
CA ASP A 122 52.52 20.72 -8.20
C ASP A 122 51.66 21.59 -9.13
N ASP A 123 50.95 22.54 -8.50
CA ASP A 123 50.56 23.88 -8.97
C ASP A 123 50.01 24.08 -10.39
N ILE A 124 48.70 24.29 -10.54
CA ILE A 124 48.15 25.27 -11.51
C ILE A 124 46.93 26.00 -10.94
N GLU A 125 47.01 27.33 -11.03
CA GLU A 125 46.02 28.35 -10.69
C GLU A 125 44.66 28.18 -11.39
N VAL A 126 43.62 28.56 -10.66
CA VAL A 126 42.26 28.75 -11.14
C VAL A 126 42.17 30.12 -11.81
N ASP A 127 42.26 30.18 -13.14
CA ASP A 127 41.56 31.22 -13.91
C ASP A 127 41.49 30.92 -15.41
N THR A 128 40.41 31.41 -16.03
CA THR A 128 40.12 31.46 -17.48
C THR A 128 39.70 30.17 -18.22
N PHE A 129 38.40 29.83 -18.14
CA PHE A 129 37.69 29.08 -19.18
C PHE A 129 36.56 29.93 -19.80
N CYS A 130 36.91 30.67 -20.85
CA CYS A 130 35.94 31.19 -21.82
C CYS A 130 36.60 31.24 -23.21
N PRO A 131 36.44 30.22 -24.07
CA PRO A 131 36.81 30.36 -25.47
C PRO A 131 35.69 31.08 -26.21
N LYS A 132 35.88 32.38 -26.45
CA LYS A 132 35.23 33.09 -27.55
C LYS A 132 35.82 32.57 -28.86
N LYS A 133 35.08 31.76 -29.63
CA LYS A 133 35.22 31.66 -31.09
C LYS A 133 33.87 31.27 -31.69
N GLY A 134 33.41 32.09 -32.63
CA GLY A 134 32.08 32.00 -33.24
C GLY A 134 31.90 30.75 -34.08
N TYR A 135 30.76 30.10 -33.88
CA TYR A 135 30.23 29.13 -34.83
C TYR A 135 29.46 29.88 -35.92
N VAL A 136 29.92 29.74 -37.16
CA VAL A 136 29.21 30.15 -38.38
C VAL A 136 28.20 29.06 -38.72
N LEU A 137 26.94 29.45 -38.88
CA LEU A 137 25.87 28.59 -39.41
C LEU A 137 26.24 28.10 -40.82
N PRO A 138 26.03 26.82 -41.18
CA PRO A 138 26.14 26.40 -42.57
C PRO A 138 25.07 27.13 -43.39
N ARG A 139 25.54 27.81 -44.43
CA ARG A 139 24.75 28.48 -45.45
C ARG A 139 23.86 27.44 -46.16
N SER A 140 22.57 27.75 -46.34
CA SER A 140 21.70 26.96 -47.20
C SER A 140 22.16 27.09 -48.65
N GLU A 141 22.74 26.04 -49.22
CA GLU A 141 22.87 25.94 -50.67
C GLU A 141 21.53 25.49 -51.25
N SER A 142 20.97 26.35 -52.08
CA SER A 142 19.83 26.05 -52.92
C SER A 142 20.29 25.13 -54.05
N GLU A 143 19.98 23.84 -53.96
CA GLU A 143 19.94 22.98 -55.15
C GLU A 143 18.50 22.87 -55.62
N THR A 144 18.16 23.72 -56.57
CA THR A 144 17.10 23.45 -57.53
C THR A 144 17.65 22.50 -58.57
N SER A 145 17.32 21.21 -58.49
CA SER A 145 17.42 20.34 -59.67
C SER A 145 16.44 19.16 -59.59
N GLY A 146 15.63 19.03 -60.64
CA GLY A 146 15.17 17.75 -61.15
C GLY A 146 14.04 17.03 -60.41
N LEU A 147 12.79 17.40 -60.73
CA LEU A 147 11.67 16.46 -60.75
C LEU A 147 12.00 15.30 -61.72
N ARG A 148 12.64 14.24 -61.22
CA ARG A 148 12.60 12.92 -61.86
C ARG A 148 11.48 12.12 -61.22
N LYS A 149 10.39 11.96 -61.97
CA LYS A 149 9.44 10.86 -61.78
C LYS A 149 10.19 9.56 -62.03
N THR A 150 10.61 8.88 -60.96
CA THR A 150 10.84 7.44 -60.98
C THR A 150 9.77 6.80 -60.12
N SER A 151 8.84 6.13 -60.80
CA SER A 151 7.95 5.14 -60.21
C SER A 151 8.79 3.92 -59.82
N ASP A 152 9.52 4.02 -58.72
CA ASP A 152 10.01 2.84 -58.00
C ASP A 152 9.04 2.57 -56.87
N SER A 153 8.57 1.33 -56.76
CA SER A 153 7.86 0.86 -55.57
C SER A 153 8.80 1.07 -54.38
N SER A 154 8.61 2.15 -53.63
CA SER A 154 9.47 2.48 -52.51
C SER A 154 9.37 1.34 -51.50
N SER A 155 10.45 0.57 -51.35
CA SER A 155 10.56 -0.45 -50.32
C SER A 155 10.49 0.26 -48.98
N TYR A 156 9.31 0.28 -48.38
CA TYR A 156 9.09 0.88 -47.08
C TYR A 156 9.90 0.08 -46.06
N HIS A 157 11.02 0.65 -45.61
CA HIS A 157 11.83 0.06 -44.55
C HIS A 157 11.37 0.61 -43.21
N LEU A 158 10.75 -0.25 -42.39
CA LEU A 158 10.33 0.10 -41.04
C LEU A 158 11.50 0.65 -40.19
N LEU A 159 12.73 0.17 -40.45
CA LEU A 159 13.94 0.52 -39.72
C LEU A 159 15.00 1.16 -40.65
N PRO A 160 15.09 2.51 -40.70
CA PRO A 160 16.09 3.20 -41.50
C PRO A 160 17.52 2.91 -41.00
N LYS A 161 18.51 3.07 -41.89
CA LYS A 161 19.93 2.83 -41.58
C LYS A 161 20.42 3.61 -40.34
N SER A 162 19.87 4.80 -40.11
CA SER A 162 20.22 5.63 -38.95
C SER A 162 19.85 5.00 -37.60
N LEU A 163 18.87 4.10 -37.52
CA LEU A 163 18.49 3.40 -36.28
C LEU A 163 19.24 2.09 -36.05
N ARG A 164 19.87 1.52 -37.08
CA ARG A 164 20.51 0.19 -37.03
C ARG A 164 21.70 0.09 -36.06
N HIS A 165 22.17 1.23 -35.54
CA HIS A 165 23.18 1.26 -34.49
C HIS A 165 22.66 0.71 -33.15
N PHE A 166 21.35 0.68 -32.92
CA PHE A 166 20.75 0.14 -31.68
C PHE A 166 19.40 -0.57 -31.87
N VAL A 167 18.76 -0.46 -33.04
CA VAL A 167 17.54 -1.20 -33.38
C VAL A 167 17.79 -1.99 -34.66
N ASN A 168 18.10 -3.27 -34.49
CA ASN A 168 18.36 -4.22 -35.56
C ASN A 168 17.14 -5.05 -35.95
N GLY A 169 16.09 -5.10 -35.12
CA GLY A 169 14.79 -5.70 -35.46
C GLY A 169 13.78 -5.53 -34.33
N ILE A 170 12.51 -5.80 -34.62
CA ILE A 170 11.42 -5.70 -33.65
C ILE A 170 10.45 -6.88 -33.85
N VAL A 171 10.02 -7.53 -32.76
CA VAL A 171 8.94 -8.53 -32.77
C VAL A 171 7.92 -8.27 -31.68
N ARG A 172 6.76 -8.91 -31.80
CA ARG A 172 5.68 -8.89 -30.82
C ARG A 172 5.60 -10.24 -30.11
N VAL A 173 5.23 -10.23 -28.83
CA VAL A 173 4.99 -11.43 -28.02
C VAL A 173 3.71 -11.22 -27.25
N SER A 174 2.92 -12.25 -26.97
CA SER A 174 1.80 -12.11 -26.03
C SER A 174 2.32 -11.63 -24.67
N LYS A 175 1.64 -10.65 -24.06
CA LYS A 175 2.01 -10.16 -22.74
C LYS A 175 1.87 -11.27 -21.69
N GLU A 176 0.84 -12.11 -21.80
CA GLU A 176 0.65 -13.27 -20.92
C GLU A 176 1.83 -14.25 -21.03
N ASP A 177 2.14 -14.71 -22.24
CA ASP A 177 3.26 -15.61 -22.50
C ASP A 177 4.61 -15.05 -22.01
N PHE A 178 4.86 -13.77 -22.25
CA PHE A 178 6.08 -13.11 -21.79
C PHE A 178 6.19 -13.05 -20.25
N MET A 179 5.11 -12.67 -19.58
CA MET A 179 5.11 -12.51 -18.11
C MET A 179 5.13 -13.87 -17.39
N ASP A 180 4.55 -14.90 -17.98
CA ASP A 180 4.57 -16.27 -17.45
C ASP A 180 5.95 -16.92 -17.64
N THR A 181 6.60 -16.67 -18.78
CA THR A 181 7.96 -17.16 -19.06
C THR A 181 9.01 -16.47 -18.17
N PHE A 182 8.90 -15.16 -17.99
CA PHE A 182 9.86 -14.36 -17.21
C PHE A 182 9.21 -13.73 -15.99
N ASP A 183 8.94 -14.53 -14.94
CA ASP A 183 8.25 -14.09 -13.73
C ASP A 183 9.02 -12.96 -13.02
N GLN A 184 8.57 -11.73 -13.31
CA GLN A 184 9.06 -10.54 -12.66
C GLN A 184 8.47 -10.35 -11.26
N GLY A 185 7.60 -11.23 -10.76
CA GLY A 185 6.92 -11.06 -9.47
C GLY A 185 6.05 -9.80 -9.33
N VAL A 186 5.87 -9.05 -10.42
CA VAL A 186 4.92 -7.95 -10.56
C VAL A 186 3.59 -8.56 -10.99
N PRO A 187 2.47 -8.26 -10.30
CA PRO A 187 1.21 -8.89 -10.60
C PRO A 187 0.69 -8.37 -11.95
N PRO A 188 0.11 -9.24 -12.82
CA PRO A 188 -0.36 -8.82 -14.12
C PRO A 188 -1.49 -7.79 -13.99
N ASN A 189 -1.57 -6.89 -14.97
CA ASN A 189 -2.74 -6.02 -15.11
C ASN A 189 -3.89 -6.82 -15.75
N PRO A 190 -5.02 -7.04 -15.06
CA PRO A 190 -6.09 -7.89 -15.58
C PRO A 190 -6.92 -7.24 -16.70
N LEU A 191 -6.77 -5.93 -16.93
CA LEU A 191 -7.50 -5.21 -17.99
C LEU A 191 -6.73 -5.18 -19.31
N THR A 192 -5.77 -6.06 -19.49
CA THR A 192 -4.88 -6.07 -20.65
C THR A 192 -4.76 -7.47 -21.25
N GLU A 193 -5.82 -8.26 -21.18
CA GLU A 193 -5.91 -9.56 -21.85
C GLU A 193 -5.79 -9.36 -23.37
N GLY A 194 -4.98 -10.19 -24.01
CA GLY A 194 -4.70 -10.09 -25.45
C GLY A 194 -3.80 -8.93 -25.83
N PHE A 195 -3.17 -8.24 -24.86
CA PHE A 195 -2.17 -7.22 -25.16
C PHE A 195 -0.84 -7.90 -25.46
N GLU A 196 0.01 -7.20 -26.22
CA GLU A 196 1.32 -7.71 -26.63
C GLU A 196 2.45 -6.92 -25.97
N ALA A 197 3.57 -7.59 -25.74
CA ALA A 197 4.87 -7.01 -25.45
C ALA A 197 5.66 -6.81 -26.74
N LEU A 198 6.58 -5.84 -26.72
CA LEU A 198 7.47 -5.56 -27.83
C LEU A 198 8.90 -5.94 -27.45
N ILE A 199 9.56 -6.75 -28.28
CA ILE A 199 11.00 -7.05 -28.15
C ILE A 199 11.75 -6.30 -29.25
N ILE A 200 12.76 -5.53 -28.83
CA ILE A 200 13.60 -4.72 -29.71
C ILE A 200 15.03 -5.27 -29.62
N TYR A 201 15.56 -5.74 -30.74
CA TYR A 201 16.89 -6.32 -30.80
C TYR A 201 17.94 -5.25 -31.06
N ASN A 202 18.97 -5.17 -30.23
CA ASN A 202 20.07 -4.23 -30.39
C ASN A 202 21.21 -4.76 -31.26
N LYS A 203 21.28 -6.08 -31.48
CA LYS A 203 22.27 -6.78 -32.30
C LYS A 203 21.60 -7.68 -33.33
N LYS A 204 22.29 -7.95 -34.43
CA LYS A 204 21.76 -8.84 -35.49
C LYS A 204 21.79 -10.29 -35.06
N GLU A 205 22.80 -10.66 -34.27
CA GLU A 205 23.04 -12.01 -33.79
C GLU A 205 21.97 -12.44 -32.77
N ALA A 206 21.29 -11.48 -32.12
CA ALA A 206 20.20 -11.74 -31.19
C ALA A 206 18.85 -11.96 -31.88
N LEU A 207 18.75 -11.77 -33.20
CA LEU A 207 17.49 -11.97 -33.93
C LEU A 207 17.11 -13.46 -33.99
N PRO A 208 15.82 -13.80 -34.17
CA PRO A 208 15.39 -15.17 -34.36
C PRO A 208 16.12 -15.89 -35.51
N SER A 209 16.32 -17.19 -35.31
CA SER A 209 17.11 -18.05 -36.21
C SER A 209 16.41 -18.29 -37.53
N ASP A 210 15.07 -18.32 -37.55
CA ASP A 210 14.28 -18.43 -38.78
C ASP A 210 14.50 -17.21 -39.70
N ASP A 211 14.96 -17.45 -40.93
CA ASP A 211 15.35 -16.39 -41.86
C ASP A 211 14.16 -15.54 -42.34
N ALA A 212 12.97 -16.12 -42.45
CA ALA A 212 11.76 -15.41 -42.84
C ALA A 212 11.26 -14.50 -41.71
N VAL A 213 11.29 -14.99 -40.48
CA VAL A 213 10.98 -14.21 -39.26
C VAL A 213 11.99 -13.08 -39.10
N ARG A 214 13.28 -13.37 -39.26
CA ARG A 214 14.37 -12.38 -39.16
C ARG A 214 14.17 -11.22 -40.12
N LYS A 215 13.97 -11.51 -41.40
CA LYS A 215 13.71 -10.47 -42.43
C LYS A 215 12.49 -9.62 -42.07
N ARG A 216 11.39 -10.25 -41.65
CA ARG A 216 10.19 -9.52 -41.21
C ARG A 216 10.43 -8.65 -39.96
N ALA A 217 11.17 -9.14 -38.98
CA ALA A 217 11.53 -8.37 -37.79
C ALA A 217 12.38 -7.14 -38.14
N GLN A 218 13.17 -7.22 -39.21
CA GLN A 218 13.96 -6.12 -39.75
C GLN A 218 13.14 -5.13 -40.59
N GLY A 219 11.85 -5.40 -40.78
CA GLY A 219 10.98 -4.63 -41.68
C GLY A 219 11.32 -4.85 -43.16
N GLU A 220 11.91 -6.00 -43.49
CA GLU A 220 12.12 -6.45 -44.87
C GLU A 220 10.90 -7.31 -45.29
N GLY A 221 10.29 -6.98 -46.43
CA GLY A 221 9.12 -7.70 -46.96
C GLY A 221 7.90 -6.81 -47.15
N ASN A 222 6.72 -7.43 -47.25
CA ASN A 222 5.46 -6.73 -47.49
C ASN A 222 4.99 -6.01 -46.20
N PRO A 223 4.89 -4.65 -46.20
CA PRO A 223 4.43 -3.90 -45.03
C PRO A 223 3.06 -4.32 -44.51
N SER A 224 2.19 -4.88 -45.36
CA SER A 224 0.86 -5.38 -44.98
C SER A 224 0.90 -6.58 -44.03
N GLN A 225 2.03 -7.28 -43.88
CA GLN A 225 2.17 -8.43 -42.98
C GLN A 225 2.45 -8.05 -41.53
N GLY A 226 2.84 -6.80 -41.25
CA GLY A 226 3.17 -6.31 -39.92
C GLY A 226 4.33 -7.04 -39.23
N LEU A 227 4.61 -6.63 -37.99
CA LEU A 227 5.63 -7.25 -37.15
C LEU A 227 5.26 -8.71 -36.83
N PRO A 228 6.22 -9.66 -36.88
CA PRO A 228 5.96 -11.04 -36.52
C PRO A 228 5.58 -11.15 -35.03
N VAL A 229 4.68 -12.08 -34.73
CA VAL A 229 4.31 -12.48 -33.37
C VAL A 229 4.96 -13.83 -33.11
N LEU A 230 5.66 -13.96 -31.99
CA LEU A 230 6.38 -15.16 -31.60
C LEU A 230 6.02 -15.54 -30.16
N SER A 231 6.33 -16.78 -29.76
CA SER A 231 6.38 -17.11 -28.34
C SER A 231 7.54 -16.38 -27.64
N ALA A 232 7.45 -16.22 -26.32
CA ALA A 232 8.49 -15.59 -25.52
C ALA A 232 9.83 -16.31 -25.70
N ASN A 233 9.84 -17.65 -25.65
CA ASN A 233 11.04 -18.47 -25.83
C ASN A 233 11.67 -18.29 -27.22
N GLU A 234 10.90 -18.38 -28.30
CA GLU A 234 11.41 -18.17 -29.67
C GLU A 234 11.93 -16.76 -29.86
N ALA A 235 11.24 -15.76 -29.30
CA ALA A 235 11.67 -14.38 -29.43
C ALA A 235 12.97 -14.08 -28.67
N THR A 236 13.30 -14.87 -27.63
CA THR A 236 14.51 -14.69 -26.81
C THR A 236 15.58 -15.76 -27.01
N GLU A 237 15.42 -16.67 -27.98
CA GLU A 237 16.30 -17.84 -28.13
C GLU A 237 17.79 -17.49 -28.31
N ASN A 238 18.08 -16.34 -28.92
CA ASN A 238 19.43 -15.84 -29.20
C ASN A 238 19.82 -14.63 -28.31
N CYS A 239 19.06 -14.35 -27.24
CA CYS A 239 19.32 -13.22 -26.35
C CYS A 239 20.23 -13.61 -25.16
N ASP A 240 21.45 -13.09 -25.13
CA ASP A 240 22.35 -13.24 -23.95
C ASP A 240 21.94 -12.33 -22.78
N THR A 241 21.32 -11.18 -23.08
CA THR A 241 20.89 -10.18 -22.09
C THR A 241 19.56 -9.59 -22.51
N MET A 242 18.70 -9.28 -21.53
CA MET A 242 17.42 -8.62 -21.76
C MET A 242 17.13 -7.60 -20.67
N ASN A 243 16.85 -6.37 -21.07
CA ASN A 243 16.38 -5.31 -20.18
C ASN A 243 14.87 -5.16 -20.35
N ILE A 244 14.13 -5.14 -19.25
CA ILE A 244 12.66 -5.06 -19.27
C ILE A 244 12.23 -3.68 -18.79
N VAL A 245 11.43 -3.00 -19.60
CA VAL A 245 10.81 -1.71 -19.27
C VAL A 245 9.31 -1.91 -19.14
N LEU A 246 8.82 -1.96 -17.89
CA LEU A 246 7.38 -2.01 -17.63
C LEU A 246 6.79 -0.61 -17.84
N THR A 247 5.82 -0.50 -18.74
CA THR A 247 5.17 0.77 -19.08
C THR A 247 3.66 0.67 -19.04
N ASN A 248 3.01 1.77 -18.67
CA ASN A 248 1.57 1.95 -18.69
C ASN A 248 1.28 3.46 -18.86
N ASN A 249 0.08 3.81 -19.30
CA ASN A 249 -0.39 5.18 -19.38
C ASN A 249 -1.53 5.42 -18.38
N PRO A 250 -1.21 5.53 -17.07
CA PRO A 250 -2.21 5.79 -16.07
C PRO A 250 -2.85 7.16 -16.35
N SER A 251 -4.19 7.20 -16.40
CA SER A 251 -5.00 8.40 -16.73
C SER A 251 -5.16 8.72 -18.22
N ASN A 252 -4.76 7.83 -19.13
CA ASN A 252 -5.00 7.96 -20.58
C ASN A 252 -4.53 9.30 -21.15
N THR A 253 -3.32 9.71 -20.75
CA THR A 253 -2.70 10.96 -21.21
C THR A 253 -2.12 10.82 -22.62
N ASN A 254 -1.76 11.91 -23.28
CA ASN A 254 -1.00 11.83 -24.53
C ASN A 254 0.47 11.50 -24.20
N GLN A 255 0.77 10.21 -24.03
CA GLN A 255 2.07 9.70 -23.60
C GLN A 255 2.87 9.13 -24.78
N CYS A 256 4.18 9.42 -24.79
CA CYS A 256 5.15 8.81 -25.69
C CYS A 256 6.29 8.18 -24.86
N LEU A 257 6.96 7.16 -25.41
CA LEU A 257 8.18 6.57 -24.86
C LEU A 257 9.33 6.84 -25.83
N ALA A 258 10.44 7.39 -25.34
CA ALA A 258 11.64 7.62 -26.13
C ALA A 258 12.71 6.59 -25.77
N LEU A 259 13.30 5.96 -26.79
CA LEU A 259 14.49 5.12 -26.67
C LEU A 259 15.63 5.81 -27.41
N VAL A 260 16.69 6.17 -26.69
CA VAL A 260 17.83 6.92 -27.24
C VAL A 260 19.03 5.98 -27.37
N GLY A 261 19.36 5.62 -28.61
CA GLY A 261 20.51 4.78 -28.93
C GLY A 261 21.86 5.49 -28.79
N SER A 262 22.94 4.71 -28.71
CA SER A 262 24.33 5.21 -28.59
C SER A 262 24.56 6.18 -27.43
N GLN A 263 23.91 5.94 -26.29
CA GLN A 263 24.11 6.67 -25.03
C GLN A 263 24.55 5.72 -23.91
N TYR A 264 24.99 6.29 -22.78
CA TYR A 264 25.32 5.51 -21.60
C TYR A 264 24.09 4.75 -21.07
N GLN A 265 24.31 3.52 -20.62
CA GLN A 265 23.24 2.67 -20.10
C GLN A 265 22.67 3.26 -18.81
N SER A 266 21.36 3.47 -18.79
CA SER A 266 20.58 3.83 -17.59
C SER A 266 19.66 2.67 -17.21
N TYR A 267 19.57 2.39 -15.92
CA TYR A 267 18.61 1.43 -15.35
C TYR A 267 17.36 2.12 -14.80
N HIS A 268 17.26 3.45 -14.93
CA HIS A 268 16.13 4.26 -14.48
C HIS A 268 15.44 4.94 -15.65
N ILE A 269 14.12 5.13 -15.51
CA ILE A 269 13.28 5.81 -16.50
C ILE A 269 13.04 7.24 -16.04
N ASP A 270 13.54 8.20 -16.84
CA ASP A 270 13.23 9.61 -16.63
C ASP A 270 11.84 9.94 -17.16
N ARG A 271 11.07 10.65 -16.34
CA ARG A 271 9.72 11.09 -16.70
C ARG A 271 9.72 12.58 -17.00
N TRP A 272 9.08 12.95 -18.10
CA TRP A 272 8.91 14.32 -18.53
C TRP A 272 7.43 14.65 -18.70
N MET A 273 6.97 15.75 -18.13
CA MET A 273 5.57 16.16 -18.14
C MET A 273 5.43 17.61 -18.54
N ARG A 274 4.39 17.94 -19.32
CA ARG A 274 4.02 19.33 -19.60
C ARG A 274 3.21 19.88 -18.44
N ARG A 275 3.90 20.43 -17.44
CA ARG A 275 3.31 20.86 -16.18
C ARG A 275 3.82 22.23 -15.75
N LYS A 276 3.01 22.89 -14.92
CA LYS A 276 3.37 24.11 -14.20
C LYS A 276 4.47 23.83 -13.17
N LEU A 277 5.23 24.87 -12.79
CA LEU A 277 6.31 24.76 -11.82
C LEU A 277 5.85 24.37 -10.40
N LYS A 278 4.72 24.94 -9.94
CA LYS A 278 4.22 24.74 -8.58
C LYS A 278 3.22 23.58 -8.51
N HIS A 279 2.02 23.79 -9.05
CA HIS A 279 0.93 22.81 -9.01
C HIS A 279 -0.05 23.06 -10.15
N GLY A 280 -0.75 22.01 -10.57
CA GLY A 280 -1.83 22.04 -11.56
C GLY A 280 -1.75 20.89 -12.55
N PRO A 281 -2.87 20.60 -13.25
CA PRO A 281 -2.94 19.52 -14.22
C PRO A 281 -1.96 19.72 -15.38
N LEU A 282 -1.77 18.67 -16.17
CA LEU A 282 -1.05 18.76 -17.43
C LEU A 282 -1.63 19.86 -18.34
N ASP A 283 -0.75 20.66 -18.94
CA ASP A 283 -1.11 21.75 -19.85
C ASP A 283 -0.22 21.67 -21.10
N ALA A 284 -0.83 21.47 -22.27
CA ALA A 284 -0.09 21.35 -23.53
C ALA A 284 0.72 22.61 -23.88
N LYS A 285 0.36 23.77 -23.31
CA LYS A 285 1.08 25.04 -23.49
C LYS A 285 2.36 25.13 -22.64
N GLU A 286 2.49 24.30 -21.60
CA GLU A 286 3.71 24.24 -20.80
C GLU A 286 4.82 23.43 -21.53
N PRO A 287 6.10 23.78 -21.32
CA PRO A 287 7.20 22.95 -21.80
C PRO A 287 7.24 21.61 -21.05
N LEU A 288 7.84 20.59 -21.68
CA LEU A 288 8.19 19.35 -20.98
C LEU A 288 9.23 19.65 -19.90
N ARG A 289 8.99 19.16 -18.68
CA ARG A 289 9.91 19.31 -17.55
C ARG A 289 10.20 17.96 -16.93
N LEU A 290 11.45 17.75 -16.50
CA LEU A 290 11.82 16.60 -15.68
C LEU A 290 10.91 16.55 -14.46
N SER A 291 10.34 15.37 -14.22
CA SER A 291 9.30 15.15 -13.23
C SER A 291 9.61 13.85 -12.50
N THR A 292 9.40 13.85 -11.19
CA THR A 292 9.49 12.61 -10.42
C THR A 292 8.37 11.67 -10.88
N ARG A 293 8.57 10.37 -10.72
CA ARG A 293 7.52 9.36 -10.95
C ARG A 293 6.27 9.57 -10.06
N GLY A 294 6.39 10.35 -8.99
CA GLY A 294 5.28 10.69 -8.09
C GLY A 294 4.37 11.82 -8.59
N PHE A 295 4.66 12.45 -9.73
CA PHE A 295 3.78 13.45 -10.33
C PHE A 295 2.62 12.79 -11.08
N THR A 296 1.42 12.99 -10.55
CA THR A 296 0.16 12.55 -11.19
C THR A 296 -0.27 13.50 -12.32
N ALA A 297 -1.12 13.03 -13.23
CA ALA A 297 -1.70 13.87 -14.30
C ALA A 297 -2.51 15.08 -13.76
N ALA A 298 -3.03 14.99 -12.54
CA ALA A 298 -3.71 16.08 -11.84
C ALA A 298 -2.74 17.13 -11.24
N GLY A 299 -1.42 16.91 -11.35
CA GLY A 299 -0.41 17.83 -10.84
C GLY A 299 -0.05 17.64 -9.37
N LYS A 300 -0.57 16.60 -8.72
CA LYS A 300 -0.18 16.25 -7.35
C LYS A 300 1.16 15.53 -7.37
N GLU A 301 2.09 15.99 -6.54
CA GLU A 301 3.37 15.32 -6.25
C GLU A 301 3.21 14.42 -5.03
N GLU A 302 3.44 13.13 -5.20
CA GLU A 302 3.30 12.14 -4.12
C GLU A 302 4.63 11.79 -3.44
N PHE A 303 5.76 12.03 -4.13
CA PHE A 303 7.10 11.74 -3.63
C PHE A 303 7.93 13.00 -3.61
N PHE A 304 8.33 13.44 -2.42
CA PHE A 304 9.15 14.62 -2.19
C PHE A 304 10.16 14.34 -1.07
N PRO A 305 11.30 15.06 -1.03
CA PRO A 305 12.27 14.92 0.06
C PRO A 305 11.67 15.24 1.44
N PRO A 306 12.11 14.59 2.52
CA PRO A 306 11.69 14.92 3.88
C PRO A 306 11.99 16.38 4.23
N ALA A 307 11.12 17.00 5.01
CA ALA A 307 11.39 18.29 5.60
C ALA A 307 12.40 18.17 6.76
N GLU A 308 13.11 19.24 7.06
CA GLU A 308 14.20 19.26 8.06
C GLU A 308 13.77 18.73 9.44
N HIS A 309 12.57 19.09 9.92
CA HIS A 309 12.04 18.56 11.18
C HIS A 309 11.85 17.02 11.18
N GLN A 310 11.49 16.44 10.03
CA GLN A 310 11.29 15.00 9.87
C GLN A 310 12.63 14.26 9.92
N VAL A 311 13.66 14.86 9.28
CA VAL A 311 15.03 14.36 9.31
C VAL A 311 15.56 14.36 10.75
N HIS A 312 15.40 15.47 11.48
CA HIS A 312 15.85 15.58 12.87
C HIS A 312 15.12 14.61 13.82
N GLU A 313 13.81 14.42 13.64
CA GLU A 313 13.05 13.45 14.42
C GLU A 313 13.56 12.02 14.19
N HIS A 314 13.80 11.66 12.92
CA HIS A 314 14.34 10.36 12.54
C HIS A 314 15.76 10.12 13.07
N GLN A 315 16.64 11.12 12.98
CA GLN A 315 17.99 11.06 13.56
C GLN A 315 17.96 10.76 15.06
N LYS A 316 17.06 11.42 15.82
CA LYS A 316 16.87 11.13 17.25
C LYS A 316 16.43 9.69 17.48
N ARG A 317 15.49 9.18 16.69
CA ARG A 317 15.04 7.78 16.78
C ARG A 317 16.16 6.79 16.48
N LEU A 318 16.98 7.06 15.45
CA LEU A 318 18.14 6.22 15.11
C LEU A 318 19.20 6.25 16.21
N MET A 319 19.49 7.42 16.79
CA MET A 319 20.42 7.53 17.93
C MET A 319 19.96 6.67 19.10
N THR A 320 18.69 6.76 19.49
CA THR A 320 18.13 5.90 20.53
C THR A 320 18.26 4.42 20.16
N TYR A 321 17.82 4.04 18.95
CA TYR A 321 17.91 2.67 18.46
C TYR A 321 19.33 2.10 18.52
N PHE A 322 20.32 2.81 17.99
CA PHE A 322 21.71 2.36 17.98
C PHE A 322 22.34 2.30 19.37
N THR A 323 21.92 3.19 20.28
CA THR A 323 22.39 3.20 21.67
C THR A 323 22.00 1.91 22.40
N VAL A 324 20.77 1.42 22.19
CA VAL A 324 20.26 0.20 22.85
C VAL A 324 20.44 -1.08 22.04
N LEU A 325 20.84 -0.99 20.76
CA LEU A 325 20.86 -2.10 19.80
C LEU A 325 21.58 -3.37 20.29
N PRO A 326 22.79 -3.31 20.91
CA PRO A 326 23.47 -4.53 21.36
C PRO A 326 22.65 -5.31 22.40
N GLN A 327 22.02 -4.59 23.34
CA GLN A 327 21.19 -5.18 24.38
C GLN A 327 19.89 -5.74 23.79
N LEU A 328 19.27 -5.01 22.85
CA LEU A 328 18.10 -5.47 22.12
C LEU A 328 18.36 -6.78 21.37
N LYS A 329 19.45 -6.84 20.58
CA LYS A 329 19.83 -8.04 19.82
C LYS A 329 20.07 -9.23 20.74
N SER A 330 20.76 -9.03 21.87
CA SER A 330 21.03 -10.10 22.84
C SER A 330 19.74 -10.68 23.44
N ARG A 331 18.88 -9.82 23.98
CA ARG A 331 17.58 -10.22 24.56
C ARG A 331 16.66 -10.88 23.55
N LEU A 332 16.53 -10.28 22.36
CA LEU A 332 15.68 -10.82 21.30
C LEU A 332 16.20 -12.17 20.83
N LYS A 333 17.51 -12.32 20.61
CA LYS A 333 18.11 -13.61 20.22
C LYS A 333 17.82 -14.71 21.24
N ALA A 334 17.92 -14.41 22.54
CA ALA A 334 17.60 -15.37 23.60
C ALA A 334 16.12 -15.77 23.61
N LEU A 335 15.21 -14.84 23.31
CA LEU A 335 13.78 -15.12 23.19
C LEU A 335 13.48 -15.98 21.96
N LEU A 336 13.97 -15.57 20.78
CA LEU A 336 13.73 -16.29 19.52
C LEU A 336 14.29 -17.72 19.55
N ALA A 337 15.43 -17.94 20.21
CA ALA A 337 16.01 -19.28 20.37
C ALA A 337 15.09 -20.25 21.12
N LYS A 338 14.24 -19.75 22.03
CA LYS A 338 13.28 -20.59 22.79
C LYS A 338 12.09 -21.06 21.94
N MET A 339 11.81 -20.38 20.82
CA MET A 339 10.69 -20.74 19.93
C MET A 339 10.95 -22.02 19.12
N GLY A 340 12.21 -22.44 18.99
CA GLY A 340 12.58 -23.70 18.33
C GLY A 340 12.28 -23.77 16.83
N THR A 341 12.07 -22.64 16.16
CA THR A 341 11.77 -22.56 14.72
C THR A 341 12.58 -21.48 14.02
N LYS A 342 12.85 -21.68 12.72
CA LYS A 342 13.51 -20.69 11.85
C LYS A 342 12.57 -19.56 11.45
N THR A 343 11.27 -19.83 11.32
CA THR A 343 10.27 -18.85 10.87
C THR A 343 9.49 -18.29 12.06
N VAL A 344 9.52 -16.96 12.18
CA VAL A 344 8.87 -16.21 13.26
C VAL A 344 7.74 -15.37 12.70
N VAL A 345 6.58 -15.42 13.35
CA VAL A 345 5.43 -14.59 12.99
C VAL A 345 5.50 -13.31 13.82
N VAL A 346 5.71 -12.18 13.15
CA VAL A 346 5.97 -10.89 13.78
C VAL A 346 4.74 -10.00 13.65
N LEU A 347 4.24 -9.52 14.78
CA LEU A 347 3.17 -8.54 14.87
C LEU A 347 3.66 -7.31 15.63
N THR A 348 3.07 -6.15 15.35
CA THR A 348 3.24 -4.95 16.17
C THR A 348 1.88 -4.27 16.36
N SER A 349 1.64 -3.75 17.56
CA SER A 349 0.38 -3.09 17.89
C SER A 349 0.60 -2.05 18.99
N ASN A 350 -0.23 -1.03 18.96
CA ASN A 350 -0.46 -0.13 20.08
C ASN A 350 -1.82 -0.43 20.71
N PHE A 351 -2.09 0.17 21.88
CA PHE A 351 -3.34 -0.07 22.61
C PHE A 351 -4.54 0.50 21.86
N GLY A 352 -4.47 1.79 21.47
CA GLY A 352 -5.53 2.44 20.71
C GLY A 352 -6.69 2.97 21.55
N GLN A 353 -6.41 3.65 22.68
CA GLN A 353 -7.45 4.20 23.55
C GLN A 353 -7.86 5.61 23.11
N LEU A 354 -8.95 5.71 22.35
CA LEU A 354 -9.69 6.97 22.23
C LEU A 354 -11.02 6.85 22.98
N ARG A 355 -11.16 7.56 24.10
CA ARG A 355 -12.38 7.62 24.94
C ARG A 355 -13.68 8.04 24.20
N SER A 356 -13.65 8.30 22.90
CA SER A 356 -14.80 8.75 22.10
C SER A 356 -15.04 7.92 20.84
N LEU A 357 -14.17 6.94 20.53
CA LEU A 357 -14.39 5.95 19.47
C LEU A 357 -14.22 4.56 20.10
N PRO A 358 -15.16 3.63 19.93
CA PRO A 358 -15.21 2.40 20.73
C PRO A 358 -14.27 1.28 20.23
N PHE A 359 -13.13 1.60 19.60
CA PHE A 359 -12.37 0.59 18.85
C PHE A 359 -10.87 0.65 19.10
N MET A 360 -10.34 -0.40 19.71
CA MET A 360 -8.93 -0.52 20.10
C MET A 360 -8.19 -1.51 19.20
N LYS A 361 -6.95 -1.21 18.82
CA LYS A 361 -6.14 -2.15 18.00
C LYS A 361 -5.74 -3.41 18.78
N SER A 362 -5.66 -3.30 20.10
CA SER A 362 -5.43 -4.44 21.00
C SER A 362 -6.53 -5.50 20.89
N GLU A 363 -7.78 -5.13 20.60
CA GLU A 363 -8.89 -6.08 20.44
C GLU A 363 -8.73 -6.97 19.21
N LEU A 364 -8.21 -6.42 18.12
CA LEU A 364 -7.90 -7.19 16.91
C LEU A 364 -6.77 -8.19 17.17
N LEU A 365 -5.76 -7.80 17.97
CA LEU A 365 -4.71 -8.71 18.41
C LEU A 365 -5.26 -9.84 19.30
N ILE A 366 -6.12 -9.51 20.27
CA ILE A 366 -6.81 -10.49 21.11
C ILE A 366 -7.66 -11.41 20.24
N ASN A 367 -8.37 -10.86 19.25
CA ASN A 367 -9.18 -11.64 18.32
C ASN A 367 -8.33 -12.60 17.50
N PHE A 368 -7.20 -12.15 16.96
CA PHE A 368 -6.28 -13.02 16.24
C PHE A 368 -5.84 -14.20 17.12
N ALA A 369 -5.47 -13.95 18.37
CA ALA A 369 -5.08 -15.01 19.30
C ALA A 369 -6.24 -15.98 19.60
N CYS A 370 -7.44 -15.46 19.88
CA CYS A 370 -8.62 -16.29 20.19
C CYS A 370 -9.11 -17.09 18.97
N ASN A 371 -9.23 -16.46 17.80
CA ASN A 371 -9.62 -17.12 16.56
C ASN A 371 -8.60 -18.21 16.18
N SER A 372 -7.30 -17.92 16.31
CA SER A 372 -6.26 -18.90 16.03
C SER A 372 -6.35 -20.13 16.94
N ARG A 373 -6.59 -19.92 18.24
CA ARG A 373 -6.79 -21.01 19.21
C ARG A 373 -8.04 -21.83 18.92
N SER A 374 -9.15 -21.18 18.57
CA SER A 374 -10.39 -21.88 18.22
C SER A 374 -10.21 -22.83 17.03
N LYS A 375 -9.23 -22.55 16.17
CA LYS A 375 -8.86 -23.36 15.00
C LYS A 375 -7.66 -24.29 15.24
N GLY A 376 -7.14 -24.35 16.47
CA GLY A 376 -6.02 -25.22 16.84
C GLY A 376 -4.65 -24.75 16.36
N PHE A 377 -4.48 -23.51 15.91
CA PHE A 377 -3.17 -22.99 15.51
C PHE A 377 -2.29 -22.72 16.74
N SER A 378 -1.05 -23.19 16.68
CA SER A 378 -0.04 -22.88 17.69
C SER A 378 0.42 -21.42 17.54
N LEU A 379 0.55 -20.74 18.68
CA LEU A 379 1.04 -19.35 18.75
C LEU A 379 2.49 -19.28 19.29
N ASN A 380 3.17 -20.42 19.41
CA ASN A 380 4.49 -20.51 20.03
C ASN A 380 5.58 -19.75 19.25
N ASN A 381 5.44 -19.64 17.93
CA ASN A 381 6.34 -18.90 17.05
C ASN A 381 5.84 -17.47 16.73
N VAL A 382 4.79 -17.03 17.43
CA VAL A 382 4.26 -15.67 17.32
C VAL A 382 4.94 -14.78 18.35
N ILE A 383 5.46 -13.64 17.89
CA ILE A 383 6.03 -12.59 18.72
C ILE A 383 5.34 -11.26 18.44
N VAL A 384 4.92 -10.60 19.51
CA VAL A 384 4.35 -9.25 19.46
C VAL A 384 5.43 -8.25 19.88
N PHE A 385 5.62 -7.22 19.08
CA PHE A 385 6.36 -6.01 19.41
C PHE A 385 5.36 -4.93 19.83
N PRO A 386 4.89 -4.94 21.10
CA PRO A 386 3.99 -3.91 21.59
C PRO A 386 4.70 -2.57 21.60
N THR A 387 3.95 -1.49 21.39
CA THR A 387 4.50 -0.12 21.42
C THR A 387 4.23 0.59 22.75
N ASP A 388 3.52 -0.06 23.67
CA ASP A 388 3.18 0.46 24.99
C ASP A 388 3.01 -0.68 25.99
N LEU A 389 3.11 -0.33 27.29
CA LEU A 389 3.05 -1.28 28.39
C LEU A 389 1.70 -2.02 28.45
N GLU A 390 0.60 -1.35 28.12
CA GLU A 390 -0.73 -1.93 28.17
C GLU A 390 -0.88 -3.05 27.13
N THR A 391 -0.45 -2.81 25.89
CA THR A 391 -0.42 -3.83 24.85
C THR A 391 0.50 -4.99 25.20
N LYS A 392 1.62 -4.73 25.91
CA LYS A 392 2.49 -5.78 26.44
C LYS A 392 1.76 -6.65 27.45
N GLU A 393 1.11 -6.05 28.44
CA GLU A 393 0.35 -6.77 29.49
C GLU A 393 -0.79 -7.60 28.89
N LEU A 394 -1.54 -7.04 27.94
CA LEU A 394 -2.58 -7.77 27.22
C LEU A 394 -1.99 -8.95 26.42
N SER A 395 -0.90 -8.73 25.70
CA SER A 395 -0.27 -9.79 24.89
C SER A 395 0.25 -10.95 25.76
N GLU A 396 0.92 -10.64 26.87
CA GLU A 396 1.41 -11.62 27.85
C GLU A 396 0.26 -12.34 28.56
N GLY A 397 -0.78 -11.61 28.95
CA GLY A 397 -1.99 -12.18 29.54
C GLY A 397 -2.75 -13.08 28.57
N MET A 398 -2.65 -12.82 27.27
CA MET A 398 -3.12 -13.71 26.21
C MET A 398 -2.15 -14.87 25.95
N GLY A 399 -1.01 -14.99 26.62
CA GLY A 399 -0.03 -16.07 26.44
C GLY A 399 0.78 -15.96 25.14
N LEU A 400 0.96 -14.76 24.60
CA LEU A 400 1.82 -14.52 23.43
C LEU A 400 3.24 -14.15 23.87
N ASN A 401 4.25 -14.49 23.05
CA ASN A 401 5.60 -13.98 23.28
C ASN A 401 5.63 -12.48 22.97
N THR A 402 6.31 -11.70 23.82
CA THR A 402 6.43 -10.25 23.68
C THR A 402 7.89 -9.82 23.64
N PHE A 403 8.17 -8.77 22.87
CA PHE A 403 9.44 -8.05 22.92
C PHE A 403 9.20 -6.55 22.97
N TYR A 404 9.35 -6.00 24.17
CA TYR A 404 9.16 -4.58 24.47
C TYR A 404 10.46 -3.94 24.96
N ASP A 405 10.70 -2.72 24.49
CA ASP A 405 11.73 -1.83 25.00
C ASP A 405 11.16 -0.41 25.10
N GLU A 406 11.18 0.14 26.30
CA GLU A 406 10.57 1.43 26.59
C GLU A 406 11.30 2.57 25.88
N HIS A 407 12.63 2.54 25.82
CA HIS A 407 13.42 3.60 25.18
C HIS A 407 13.15 3.64 23.67
N LEU A 408 13.11 2.47 23.02
CA LEU A 408 12.80 2.37 21.60
C LEU A 408 11.38 2.81 21.28
N MET A 409 10.41 2.48 22.13
CA MET A 409 8.98 2.76 21.89
C MET A 409 8.49 4.09 22.48
N ALA A 410 9.32 4.82 23.23
CA ALA A 410 8.93 6.07 23.90
C ALA A 410 8.33 7.13 22.96
N SER A 411 8.78 7.18 21.71
CA SER A 411 8.28 8.12 20.70
C SER A 411 7.02 7.67 19.97
N VAL A 412 6.57 6.44 20.21
CA VAL A 412 5.43 5.83 19.50
C VAL A 412 4.13 6.16 20.24
N PRO A 413 3.13 6.74 19.57
CA PRO A 413 1.89 7.12 20.25
C PRO A 413 1.04 5.90 20.67
N LYS A 414 0.51 5.94 21.90
CA LYS A 414 -0.39 4.91 22.45
C LYS A 414 -1.79 4.88 21.82
N ARG A 415 -2.28 6.04 21.38
CA ARG A 415 -3.63 6.22 20.79
C ARG A 415 -3.75 5.70 19.37
N GLU A 416 -4.95 5.39 18.87
CA GLU A 416 -5.10 4.93 17.49
C GLU A 416 -4.99 6.09 16.48
N ALA A 417 -4.65 5.72 15.24
CA ALA A 417 -4.71 6.62 14.11
C ALA A 417 -6.17 6.85 13.70
N ARG A 418 -6.52 8.10 13.41
CA ARG A 418 -7.87 8.49 12.96
C ARG A 418 -8.10 8.17 11.48
N TYR A 419 -7.05 8.26 10.67
CA TYR A 419 -7.11 7.93 9.25
C TYR A 419 -5.73 7.54 8.72
N TYR A 420 -5.73 6.89 7.55
CA TYR A 420 -4.51 6.50 6.86
C TYR A 420 -3.55 7.67 6.65
N GLY A 421 -2.31 7.54 7.13
CA GLY A 421 -1.26 8.54 6.90
C GLY A 421 -1.25 9.71 7.88
N ASP A 422 -2.04 9.69 8.95
CA ASP A 422 -1.91 10.71 10.00
C ASP A 422 -0.58 10.58 10.79
N GLN A 423 -0.29 11.55 11.66
CA GLN A 423 0.96 11.57 12.45
C GLN A 423 1.10 10.37 13.39
N ILE A 424 -0.02 9.86 13.92
CA ILE A 424 -0.03 8.71 14.82
C ILE A 424 0.34 7.46 14.04
N PHE A 425 -0.30 7.27 12.88
CA PHE A 425 -0.01 6.19 11.96
C PHE A 425 1.46 6.17 11.58
N THR A 426 2.01 7.29 11.11
CA THR A 426 3.43 7.35 10.72
C THR A 426 4.38 7.11 11.89
N GLY A 427 3.98 7.48 13.11
CA GLY A 427 4.71 7.15 14.33
C GLY A 427 4.81 5.63 14.55
N VAL A 428 3.68 4.92 14.51
CA VAL A 428 3.60 3.46 14.70
C VAL A 428 4.30 2.69 13.56
N MET A 429 4.33 3.23 12.35
CA MET A 429 5.04 2.59 11.24
C MET A 429 6.55 2.42 11.47
N PHE A 430 7.17 3.24 12.33
CA PHE A 430 8.56 3.03 12.72
C PHE A 430 8.75 1.72 13.49
N SER A 431 7.80 1.35 14.36
CA SER A 431 7.81 0.06 15.07
C SER A 431 7.78 -1.11 14.09
N LYS A 432 6.98 -1.01 13.02
CA LYS A 432 6.89 -2.00 11.94
C LYS A 432 8.22 -2.22 11.22
N VAL A 433 8.96 -1.13 10.97
CA VAL A 433 10.31 -1.22 10.38
C VAL A 433 11.26 -1.93 11.33
N VAL A 434 11.31 -1.51 12.60
CA VAL A 434 12.29 -2.02 13.57
C VAL A 434 12.04 -3.48 13.94
N CYS A 435 10.78 -3.90 14.14
CA CYS A 435 10.49 -5.28 14.55
C CYS A 435 10.92 -6.29 13.48
N VAL A 436 10.63 -6.00 12.21
CA VAL A 436 11.01 -6.87 11.09
C VAL A 436 12.50 -6.83 10.85
N GLN A 437 13.10 -5.63 10.90
CA GLN A 437 14.54 -5.47 10.73
C GLN A 437 15.32 -6.27 11.79
N LEU A 438 14.96 -6.16 13.07
CA LEU A 438 15.68 -6.85 14.16
C LEU A 438 15.60 -8.37 14.03
N VAL A 439 14.41 -8.92 13.76
CA VAL A 439 14.22 -10.37 13.62
C VAL A 439 14.96 -10.90 12.38
N ASN A 440 14.84 -10.21 11.24
CA ASN A 440 15.52 -10.61 10.00
C ASN A 440 17.05 -10.53 10.13
N GLU A 441 17.56 -9.47 10.76
CA GLU A 441 18.99 -9.25 11.02
C GLU A 441 19.61 -10.38 11.84
N LEU A 442 18.85 -10.92 12.80
CA LEU A 442 19.25 -12.06 13.64
C LEU A 442 19.24 -13.42 12.91
N GLY A 443 18.82 -13.48 11.64
CA GLY A 443 18.87 -14.70 10.83
C GLY A 443 17.57 -15.49 10.72
N TYR A 444 16.45 -14.95 11.21
CA TYR A 444 15.15 -15.63 11.19
C TYR A 444 14.32 -15.22 9.98
N ASP A 445 13.63 -16.20 9.38
CA ASP A 445 12.61 -15.94 8.37
C ASP A 445 11.41 -15.27 9.06
N VAL A 446 10.82 -14.26 8.42
CA VAL A 446 9.77 -13.42 9.02
C VAL A 446 8.47 -13.59 8.24
N LEU A 447 7.40 -14.03 8.90
CA LEU A 447 6.04 -13.75 8.45
C LEU A 447 5.55 -12.52 9.20
N PHE A 448 5.54 -11.37 8.55
CA PHE A 448 4.96 -10.18 9.14
C PHE A 448 3.46 -10.14 8.85
N GLN A 449 2.67 -9.84 9.87
CA GLN A 449 1.26 -9.49 9.69
C GLN A 449 0.83 -8.33 10.60
N ASP A 450 -0.10 -7.52 10.09
CA ASP A 450 -0.87 -6.60 10.92
C ASP A 450 -1.89 -7.40 11.76
N VAL A 451 -2.48 -6.75 12.78
CA VAL A 451 -3.40 -7.40 13.73
C VAL A 451 -4.82 -7.58 13.15
N ASP A 452 -5.14 -6.92 12.04
CA ASP A 452 -6.42 -6.97 11.33
C ASP A 452 -6.51 -8.13 10.34
N LEU A 453 -6.07 -9.31 10.78
CA LEU A 453 -5.96 -10.52 9.98
C LEU A 453 -6.38 -11.76 10.77
N VAL A 454 -7.03 -12.71 10.08
CA VAL A 454 -7.36 -14.04 10.62
C VAL A 454 -6.81 -15.14 9.72
N TRP A 455 -6.54 -16.30 10.31
CA TRP A 455 -6.08 -17.49 9.58
C TRP A 455 -7.22 -18.47 9.39
N PHE A 456 -7.39 -18.97 8.17
CA PHE A 456 -8.22 -20.14 7.87
C PHE A 456 -7.39 -21.41 7.82
N LYS A 457 -6.12 -21.30 7.43
CA LYS A 457 -5.11 -22.36 7.40
C LYS A 457 -3.79 -21.76 7.88
N ASP A 458 -2.86 -22.60 8.32
CA ASP A 458 -1.50 -22.13 8.64
C ASP A 458 -0.81 -21.61 7.36
N PRO A 459 -0.56 -20.29 7.23
CA PRO A 459 0.05 -19.72 6.03
C PRO A 459 1.50 -20.19 5.82
N LEU A 460 2.18 -20.69 6.86
CA LEU A 460 3.56 -21.18 6.73
C LEU A 460 3.64 -22.42 5.86
N THR A 461 2.58 -23.25 5.83
CA THR A 461 2.52 -24.43 4.94
C THR A 461 2.59 -24.04 3.47
N TYR A 462 2.10 -22.86 3.08
CA TYR A 462 2.29 -22.33 1.73
C TYR A 462 3.74 -21.91 1.49
N PHE A 463 4.31 -21.13 2.40
CA PHE A 463 5.66 -20.55 2.22
C PHE A 463 6.79 -21.57 2.34
N HIS A 464 6.56 -22.68 3.05
CA HIS A 464 7.50 -23.79 3.18
C HIS A 464 7.29 -24.88 2.12
N ASN A 465 6.31 -24.72 1.22
CA ASN A 465 6.13 -25.68 0.14
C ASN A 465 7.27 -25.56 -0.88
N GLU A 466 8.16 -26.55 -0.87
CA GLU A 466 9.33 -26.63 -1.75
C GLU A 466 8.96 -26.84 -3.23
N SER A 467 7.72 -27.24 -3.54
CA SER A 467 7.24 -27.39 -4.91
C SER A 467 6.94 -26.05 -5.60
N LEU A 468 6.90 -24.94 -4.85
CA LEU A 468 6.63 -23.61 -5.38
C LEU A 468 7.93 -22.85 -5.65
N PRO A 469 7.99 -22.00 -6.69
CA PRO A 469 9.12 -21.12 -6.92
C PRO A 469 9.42 -20.27 -5.68
N GLN A 470 10.70 -20.24 -5.28
CA GLN A 470 11.14 -19.53 -4.08
C GLN A 470 11.59 -18.10 -4.41
N PHE A 471 11.05 -17.14 -3.66
CA PHE A 471 11.46 -15.74 -3.67
C PHE A 471 12.01 -15.33 -2.30
N ASP A 472 12.84 -14.29 -2.26
CA ASP A 472 13.33 -13.70 -1.01
C ASP A 472 12.16 -13.13 -0.20
N MET A 473 11.17 -12.53 -0.89
CA MET A 473 10.01 -11.89 -0.26
C MET A 473 8.71 -12.15 -1.01
N TYR A 474 7.62 -12.33 -0.28
CA TYR A 474 6.25 -12.49 -0.79
C TYR A 474 5.33 -11.46 -0.18
N PHE A 475 4.46 -10.86 -0.98
CA PHE A 475 3.49 -9.86 -0.53
C PHE A 475 2.10 -10.16 -1.08
N GLN A 476 1.07 -9.81 -0.31
CA GLN A 476 -0.30 -9.70 -0.81
C GLN A 476 -0.43 -8.50 -1.78
N ASP A 477 -1.31 -8.57 -2.80
CA ASP A 477 -1.66 -7.39 -3.65
C ASP A 477 -2.52 -6.42 -2.83
N ASP A 478 -2.18 -5.13 -2.87
CA ASP A 478 -2.97 -4.05 -2.27
C ASP A 478 -4.31 -3.82 -2.98
N GLY A 479 -4.42 -4.24 -4.24
CA GLY A 479 -5.57 -4.05 -5.11
C GLY A 479 -5.66 -2.64 -5.72
N SER A 480 -4.98 -1.65 -5.13
CA SER A 480 -4.84 -0.30 -5.67
C SER A 480 -3.82 -0.26 -6.79
N ARG A 481 -4.18 0.38 -7.92
CA ARG A 481 -3.28 0.60 -9.07
C ARG A 481 -2.94 2.08 -9.24
N GLN A 482 -2.94 2.83 -8.13
CA GLN A 482 -2.45 4.20 -8.12
C GLN A 482 -0.94 4.23 -8.38
N GLU A 483 -0.47 5.30 -9.02
CA GLU A 483 0.91 5.46 -9.43
C GLU A 483 1.93 5.30 -8.29
N ARG A 484 1.61 5.81 -7.09
CA ARG A 484 2.45 5.64 -5.89
C ARG A 484 2.70 4.20 -5.42
N TYR A 485 1.91 3.23 -5.88
CA TYR A 485 2.08 1.81 -5.54
C TYR A 485 2.69 0.99 -6.70
N SER A 486 2.96 1.63 -7.84
CA SER A 486 3.53 0.98 -9.02
C SER A 486 5.02 0.59 -8.81
N PRO A 487 5.51 -0.48 -9.46
CA PRO A 487 4.77 -1.46 -10.26
C PRO A 487 4.21 -2.62 -9.41
N LEU A 488 4.78 -2.86 -8.23
CA LEU A 488 4.52 -4.07 -7.43
C LEU A 488 3.12 -4.11 -6.83
N SER A 489 2.55 -2.96 -6.45
CA SER A 489 1.30 -2.88 -5.70
C SER A 489 1.29 -3.76 -4.44
N ALA A 490 2.45 -3.92 -3.80
CA ALA A 490 2.62 -4.76 -2.63
C ALA A 490 1.92 -4.16 -1.40
N ASN A 491 1.03 -4.94 -0.78
CA ASN A 491 0.45 -4.61 0.51
C ASN A 491 1.43 -4.95 1.62
N THR A 492 1.63 -4.03 2.57
CA THR A 492 2.59 -4.26 3.68
C THR A 492 1.97 -4.80 4.95
N GLY A 493 0.67 -5.11 4.99
CA GLY A 493 0.00 -5.69 6.15
C GLY A 493 0.10 -7.21 6.24
N PHE A 494 0.54 -7.90 5.19
CA PHE A 494 0.87 -9.32 5.25
C PHE A 494 1.97 -9.65 4.23
N TYR A 495 3.13 -10.11 4.71
CA TYR A 495 4.24 -10.50 3.84
C TYR A 495 5.20 -11.49 4.50
N TYR A 496 5.81 -12.35 3.68
CA TYR A 496 6.80 -13.33 4.11
C TYR A 496 8.19 -12.96 3.59
N VAL A 497 9.22 -13.20 4.41
CA VAL A 497 10.61 -12.85 4.14
C VAL A 497 11.51 -14.02 4.54
N ARG A 498 12.35 -14.49 3.62
CA ARG A 498 13.47 -15.38 3.95
C ARG A 498 14.67 -14.58 4.42
N SER A 499 15.30 -14.96 5.52
CA SER A 499 16.51 -14.27 5.99
C SER A 499 17.70 -14.63 5.14
N ASN A 500 18.27 -13.62 4.48
CA ASN A 500 19.55 -13.71 3.80
C ASN A 500 20.24 -12.34 3.76
N SER A 501 21.42 -12.27 3.15
CA SER A 501 22.19 -11.02 3.06
C SER A 501 21.42 -9.89 2.34
N LYS A 502 20.63 -10.22 1.32
CA LYS A 502 19.82 -9.24 0.56
C LYS A 502 18.70 -8.67 1.41
N THR A 503 17.91 -9.51 2.09
CA THR A 503 16.80 -9.02 2.93
C THR A 503 17.32 -8.24 4.15
N LYS A 504 18.44 -8.66 4.74
CA LYS A 504 19.07 -7.93 5.85
C LYS A 504 19.57 -6.56 5.40
N HIS A 505 20.15 -6.46 4.21
CA HIS A 505 20.49 -5.16 3.63
C HIS A 505 19.24 -4.32 3.35
N PHE A 506 18.23 -4.90 2.72
CA PHE A 506 16.96 -4.22 2.42
C PHE A 506 16.31 -3.59 3.66
N PHE A 507 16.18 -4.34 4.77
CA PHE A 507 15.57 -3.79 5.98
C PHE A 507 16.45 -2.76 6.70
N ARG A 508 17.78 -2.82 6.58
CA ARG A 508 18.66 -1.72 7.02
C ARG A 508 18.47 -0.47 6.17
N HIS A 509 18.35 -0.64 4.85
CA HIS A 509 18.05 0.47 3.93
C HIS A 509 16.69 1.11 4.29
N LEU A 510 15.64 0.31 4.51
CA LEU A 510 14.34 0.81 4.96
C LEU A 510 14.41 1.53 6.31
N LEU A 511 15.18 1.02 7.27
CA LEU A 511 15.42 1.68 8.55
C LEU A 511 16.06 3.06 8.36
N TYR A 512 17.06 3.18 7.49
CA TYR A 512 17.74 4.46 7.26
C TYR A 512 16.86 5.46 6.50
N SER A 513 15.97 4.99 5.64
CA SER A 513 15.02 5.81 4.88
C SER A 513 13.65 6.00 5.58
N ALA A 514 13.54 5.69 6.88
CA ALA A 514 12.24 5.71 7.56
C ALA A 514 11.66 7.13 7.78
N ASP A 515 12.45 8.19 7.63
CA ASP A 515 11.96 9.57 7.57
C ASP A 515 11.00 9.80 6.39
N LEU A 516 11.20 9.12 5.26
CA LEU A 516 10.29 9.14 4.12
C LEU A 516 8.90 8.61 4.47
N ILE A 517 8.76 7.76 5.48
CA ILE A 517 7.45 7.27 5.94
C ILE A 517 6.62 8.43 6.49
N THR A 518 7.27 9.33 7.23
CA THR A 518 6.66 10.55 7.76
C THR A 518 6.48 11.61 6.68
N ALA A 519 7.34 11.67 5.66
CA ALA A 519 7.19 12.57 4.52
C ALA A 519 6.00 12.16 3.64
N TRP A 520 5.99 10.92 3.16
CA TRP A 520 5.01 10.39 2.19
C TRP A 520 3.76 9.82 2.87
N LYS A 521 3.72 9.84 4.20
CA LYS A 521 2.60 9.35 5.03
C LYS A 521 2.26 7.88 4.75
N SER A 522 3.27 7.07 4.42
CA SER A 522 3.06 5.68 4.03
C SER A 522 4.33 4.84 4.15
N HIS A 523 4.28 3.81 5.00
CA HIS A 523 5.28 2.74 5.03
C HIS A 523 5.32 1.97 3.71
N GLN A 524 4.14 1.62 3.19
CA GLN A 524 3.98 0.85 1.96
C GLN A 524 4.64 1.49 0.74
N GLN A 525 4.50 2.80 0.56
CA GLN A 525 5.10 3.50 -0.57
C GLN A 525 6.63 3.47 -0.51
N VAL A 526 7.21 3.79 0.66
CA VAL A 526 8.67 3.74 0.86
C VAL A 526 9.20 2.33 0.60
N LEU A 527 8.55 1.33 1.20
CA LEU A 527 8.91 -0.07 1.03
C LEU A 527 8.91 -0.48 -0.44
N ILE A 528 7.84 -0.19 -1.20
CA ILE A 528 7.77 -0.52 -2.64
C ILE A 528 8.89 0.14 -3.44
N GLN A 529 9.21 1.40 -3.16
CA GLN A 529 10.28 2.09 -3.89
C GLN A 529 11.65 1.45 -3.63
N LEU A 530 11.92 1.07 -2.38
CA LEU A 530 13.15 0.37 -2.05
C LEU A 530 13.16 -1.06 -2.60
N LEU A 531 12.02 -1.76 -2.68
CA LEU A 531 11.96 -3.07 -3.32
C LEU A 531 12.38 -3.00 -4.79
N ASN A 532 11.86 -2.02 -5.54
CA ASN A 532 12.23 -1.82 -6.94
C ASN A 532 13.74 -1.57 -7.10
N GLU A 533 14.31 -0.72 -6.24
CA GLU A 533 15.73 -0.39 -6.28
C GLU A 533 16.61 -1.60 -5.94
N ASN A 534 16.35 -2.26 -4.81
CA ASN A 534 17.14 -3.40 -4.36
C ASN A 534 16.97 -4.62 -5.27
N ARG A 535 15.85 -4.73 -5.96
CA ARG A 535 15.67 -5.75 -6.99
C ARG A 535 16.59 -5.51 -8.18
N SER A 536 16.63 -4.29 -8.70
CA SER A 536 17.47 -3.95 -9.83
C SER A 536 18.95 -4.01 -9.47
N LEU A 537 19.32 -3.50 -8.28
CA LEU A 537 20.71 -3.32 -7.89
C LEU A 537 21.33 -4.56 -7.21
N LEU A 538 20.55 -5.27 -6.39
CA LEU A 538 21.04 -6.35 -5.51
C LEU A 538 20.38 -7.70 -5.79
N THR A 539 19.62 -7.83 -6.88
CA THR A 539 18.91 -9.06 -7.27
C THR A 539 17.97 -9.59 -6.17
N LEU A 540 17.36 -8.69 -5.40
CA LEU A 540 16.33 -9.05 -4.43
C LEU A 540 15.09 -9.58 -5.18
N SER A 541 14.78 -10.86 -5.00
CA SER A 541 13.65 -11.51 -5.66
C SER A 541 12.37 -11.30 -4.85
N VAL A 542 11.34 -10.74 -5.49
CA VAL A 542 10.10 -10.32 -4.82
C VAL A 542 8.92 -10.85 -5.61
N LYS A 543 7.97 -11.51 -4.94
CA LYS A 543 6.69 -11.93 -5.52
C LYS A 543 5.54 -11.18 -4.85
N VAL A 544 4.74 -10.48 -5.64
CA VAL A 544 3.41 -10.04 -5.20
C VAL A 544 2.38 -10.98 -5.80
N PHE A 545 1.53 -11.54 -4.95
CA PHE A 545 0.44 -12.40 -5.39
C PHE A 545 -0.49 -11.62 -6.31
N ALA A 546 -1.01 -12.23 -7.38
CA ALA A 546 -2.04 -11.59 -8.17
C ALA A 546 -3.31 -11.47 -7.31
N LYS A 547 -4.02 -10.34 -7.39
CA LYS A 547 -5.33 -10.16 -6.71
C LYS A 547 -6.41 -11.14 -7.18
N GLU A 548 -6.16 -11.89 -8.24
CA GLU A 548 -7.00 -12.96 -8.75
C GLU A 548 -6.83 -14.27 -7.99
N LEU A 549 -5.76 -14.43 -7.21
CA LEU A 549 -5.54 -15.59 -6.35
C LEU A 549 -6.53 -15.61 -5.17
N ASP A 550 -7.06 -16.80 -4.89
CA ASP A 550 -8.07 -17.05 -3.86
C ASP A 550 -7.41 -17.34 -2.49
N GLU A 551 -6.11 -17.61 -2.45
CA GLU A 551 -5.32 -18.05 -1.28
C GLU A 551 -5.08 -16.93 -0.25
N PHE A 552 -4.90 -15.69 -0.71
CA PHE A 552 -4.55 -14.54 0.12
C PHE A 552 -5.53 -13.37 -0.07
N PRO A 553 -6.83 -13.56 0.23
CA PRO A 553 -7.83 -12.53 0.06
C PRO A 553 -7.66 -11.38 1.05
N GLY A 554 -8.01 -10.18 0.60
CA GLY A 554 -7.98 -8.98 1.42
C GLY A 554 -9.22 -8.09 1.26
N GLY A 555 -9.11 -6.83 1.70
CA GLY A 555 -10.20 -5.85 1.61
C GLY A 555 -10.75 -5.64 0.20
N LEU A 556 -9.90 -5.72 -0.83
CA LEU A 556 -10.35 -5.71 -2.23
C LEU A 556 -11.35 -6.84 -2.51
N HIS A 557 -11.01 -8.07 -2.13
CA HIS A 557 -11.84 -9.25 -2.34
C HIS A 557 -13.15 -9.15 -1.58
N TYR A 558 -13.09 -8.68 -0.34
CA TYR A 558 -14.27 -8.44 0.49
C TYR A 558 -15.28 -7.51 -0.17
N HIS A 559 -14.81 -6.37 -0.68
CA HIS A 559 -15.69 -5.36 -1.23
C HIS A 559 -16.09 -5.60 -2.70
N ARG A 560 -15.28 -6.33 -3.48
CA ARG A 560 -15.45 -6.40 -4.94
C ARG A 560 -15.56 -7.81 -5.51
N LYS A 561 -15.23 -8.85 -4.76
CA LYS A 561 -15.22 -10.26 -5.22
C LYS A 561 -16.25 -11.09 -4.45
N THR A 562 -17.52 -10.72 -4.57
CA THR A 562 -18.64 -11.39 -3.88
C THR A 562 -18.66 -12.91 -4.08
N LYS A 563 -18.31 -13.40 -5.28
CA LYS A 563 -18.26 -14.85 -5.56
C LYS A 563 -17.24 -15.57 -4.69
N LEU A 564 -16.03 -15.02 -4.56
CA LEU A 564 -14.99 -15.57 -3.68
C LEU A 564 -15.44 -15.54 -2.22
N MET A 565 -15.96 -14.41 -1.76
CA MET A 565 -16.42 -14.30 -0.38
C MET A 565 -17.52 -15.32 -0.05
N LYS A 566 -18.41 -15.64 -1.00
CA LYS A 566 -19.39 -16.72 -0.82
C LYS A 566 -18.73 -18.09 -0.66
N LYS A 567 -17.69 -18.41 -1.45
CA LYS A 567 -16.91 -19.64 -1.28
C LYS A 567 -16.26 -19.70 0.11
N ILE A 568 -15.67 -18.59 0.57
CA ILE A 568 -15.06 -18.50 1.91
C ILE A 568 -16.10 -18.78 2.99
N MET A 569 -17.28 -18.15 2.93
CA MET A 569 -18.34 -18.36 3.95
C MET A 569 -18.88 -19.80 3.98
N ARG A 570 -18.88 -20.49 2.83
CA ARG A 570 -19.28 -21.90 2.71
C ARG A 570 -18.18 -22.90 3.06
N GLY A 571 -16.95 -22.45 3.30
CA GLY A 571 -15.80 -23.34 3.55
C GLY A 571 -15.26 -24.02 2.28
N GLU A 572 -15.62 -23.54 1.10
CA GLU A 572 -15.21 -24.08 -0.22
C GLU A 572 -13.96 -23.39 -0.78
N SER A 573 -13.31 -22.51 0.00
CA SER A 573 -12.20 -21.68 -0.47
C SER A 573 -10.83 -22.31 -0.21
N SER A 574 -9.85 -22.03 -1.07
CA SER A 574 -8.44 -22.35 -0.83
C SER A 574 -7.74 -21.39 0.15
N ALA A 575 -8.40 -20.28 0.52
CA ALA A 575 -7.85 -19.20 1.36
C ALA A 575 -7.09 -19.69 2.60
N PHE A 576 -5.88 -19.16 2.78
CA PHE A 576 -5.05 -19.35 3.97
C PHE A 576 -5.37 -18.33 5.05
N ILE A 577 -5.58 -17.08 4.63
CA ILE A 577 -5.80 -15.94 5.53
C ILE A 577 -6.95 -15.08 5.02
N PHE A 578 -7.41 -14.17 5.85
CA PHE A 578 -8.18 -13.02 5.38
C PHE A 578 -7.69 -11.77 6.09
N HIS A 579 -7.22 -10.81 5.30
CA HIS A 579 -6.69 -9.54 5.77
C HIS A 579 -7.67 -8.39 5.47
N MET A 580 -8.27 -7.83 6.51
CA MET A 580 -9.10 -6.64 6.34
C MET A 580 -8.28 -5.41 6.70
N SER A 581 -7.59 -4.84 5.71
CA SER A 581 -6.78 -3.65 5.95
C SER A 581 -7.63 -2.49 6.47
N TRP A 582 -7.20 -1.87 7.57
CA TRP A 582 -7.87 -0.70 8.16
C TRP A 582 -9.31 -0.99 8.59
N THR A 583 -9.48 -2.08 9.32
CA THR A 583 -10.79 -2.59 9.72
C THR A 583 -11.31 -2.03 11.04
N GLU A 584 -12.63 -2.02 11.15
CA GLU A 584 -13.36 -2.08 12.43
C GLU A 584 -13.72 -3.55 12.73
N ASN A 585 -13.96 -3.91 13.98
CA ASN A 585 -14.28 -5.29 14.41
C ASN A 585 -15.54 -5.86 13.73
N LYS A 586 -16.41 -4.98 13.24
CA LYS A 586 -17.72 -5.29 12.63
C LYS A 586 -17.62 -6.31 11.51
N PHE A 587 -16.54 -6.27 10.72
CA PHE A 587 -16.39 -7.15 9.58
C PHE A 587 -16.08 -8.59 10.01
N PHE A 588 -15.17 -8.79 10.97
CA PHE A 588 -14.89 -10.12 11.53
C PHE A 588 -16.11 -10.68 12.27
N GLN A 589 -16.83 -9.85 13.03
CA GLN A 589 -18.09 -10.27 13.67
C GLN A 589 -19.10 -10.75 12.64
N GLN A 590 -19.28 -10.02 11.54
CA GLN A 590 -20.26 -10.38 10.53
C GLN A 590 -19.88 -11.65 9.74
N MET A 591 -18.59 -11.88 9.52
CA MET A 591 -18.08 -13.07 8.86
C MET A 591 -18.04 -14.32 9.74
N GLY A 592 -18.20 -14.16 11.06
CA GLY A 592 -18.04 -15.26 12.02
C GLY A 592 -16.59 -15.60 12.31
N GLU A 593 -15.74 -14.57 12.35
CA GLU A 593 -14.30 -14.67 12.64
C GLU A 593 -13.93 -13.86 13.90
N TRP A 594 -14.91 -13.51 14.72
CA TRP A 594 -14.73 -12.78 15.97
C TRP A 594 -14.91 -13.71 17.18
N HIS A 595 -13.91 -13.78 18.05
CA HIS A 595 -13.86 -14.68 19.21
C HIS A 595 -13.56 -13.95 20.52
N VAL A 596 -13.74 -12.63 20.57
CA VAL A 596 -13.48 -11.83 21.79
C VAL A 596 -14.79 -11.53 22.50
N ASN A 597 -14.89 -11.95 23.75
CA ASN A 597 -16.01 -11.63 24.63
C ASN A 597 -16.09 -10.12 24.87
N GLU A 598 -17.31 -9.57 24.85
CA GLU A 598 -17.57 -8.12 25.01
C GLU A 598 -16.96 -7.54 26.30
N LYS A 599 -16.87 -8.35 27.37
CA LYS A 599 -16.25 -7.95 28.64
C LYS A 599 -14.77 -7.61 28.53
N CYS A 600 -14.07 -8.03 27.46
CA CYS A 600 -12.67 -7.70 27.20
C CYS A 600 -12.50 -6.63 26.12
N VAL A 601 -13.58 -6.18 25.48
CA VAL A 601 -13.56 -5.14 24.46
C VAL A 601 -13.45 -3.78 25.15
N GLY A 602 -12.49 -2.95 24.73
CA GLY A 602 -12.29 -1.61 25.25
C GLY A 602 -11.60 -1.53 26.62
N ARG A 603 -10.98 -2.62 27.09
CA ARG A 603 -10.49 -2.77 28.47
C ARG A 603 -8.98 -2.89 28.57
N GLU A 604 -8.45 -2.33 29.65
CA GLU A 604 -7.06 -2.56 30.08
C GLU A 604 -6.94 -3.93 30.76
N ALA A 605 -5.75 -4.54 30.74
CA ALA A 605 -5.47 -5.86 31.28
C ALA A 605 -5.91 -5.99 32.74
N LYS A 606 -5.63 -4.96 33.55
CA LYS A 606 -6.01 -4.92 34.98
C LYS A 606 -7.52 -4.92 35.18
N GLU A 607 -8.26 -4.19 34.34
CA GLU A 607 -9.73 -4.16 34.41
C GLU A 607 -10.36 -5.53 34.11
N ILE A 608 -9.66 -6.37 33.34
CA ILE A 608 -10.10 -7.72 33.01
C ILE A 608 -9.75 -8.69 34.15
N THR A 609 -8.55 -8.57 34.75
CA THR A 609 -8.10 -9.47 35.84
C THR A 609 -8.81 -9.24 37.16
N ASP A 610 -9.17 -7.99 37.50
CA ASP A 610 -9.81 -7.65 38.79
C ASP A 610 -11.23 -8.22 38.94
N GLN A 611 -11.78 -8.84 37.89
CA GLN A 611 -13.11 -9.46 37.87
C GLN A 611 -13.07 -10.99 38.04
N VAL A 612 -11.92 -11.59 38.42
CA VAL A 612 -11.70 -13.04 38.34
C VAL A 612 -11.14 -13.65 39.63
N PRO A 613 -11.77 -14.70 40.20
CA PRO A 613 -11.17 -15.59 41.20
C PRO A 613 -10.19 -16.58 40.54
N ASP A 614 -9.01 -16.76 41.14
CA ASP A 614 -7.95 -17.69 40.73
C ASP A 614 -8.49 -19.10 40.40
N THR A 615 -8.60 -19.43 39.11
CA THR A 615 -8.72 -20.81 38.66
C THR A 615 -7.79 -21.05 37.47
N GLN A 616 -6.89 -22.00 37.67
CA GLN A 616 -5.72 -22.28 36.85
C GLN A 616 -6.08 -23.11 35.60
N SER A 617 -5.56 -22.70 34.45
CA SER A 617 -5.28 -23.58 33.31
C SER A 617 -3.95 -23.16 32.71
N ALA A 618 -3.00 -24.10 32.59
CA ALA A 618 -1.58 -23.83 32.44
C ALA A 618 -1.10 -23.48 31.02
N ASN A 619 -1.98 -23.51 30.00
CA ASN A 619 -1.55 -23.49 28.59
C ASN A 619 -2.02 -22.29 27.76
N ALA A 620 -2.93 -21.46 28.28
CA ALA A 620 -3.35 -20.20 27.66
C ALA A 620 -3.35 -19.16 28.77
N GLY A 621 -2.64 -18.04 28.61
CA GLY A 621 -2.43 -17.06 29.68
C GLY A 621 -3.73 -16.64 30.39
N PRO A 622 -3.63 -16.05 31.59
CA PRO A 622 -4.78 -15.83 32.48
C PRO A 622 -5.95 -15.06 31.84
N LEU A 623 -5.68 -14.18 30.86
CA LEU A 623 -6.72 -13.45 30.13
C LEU A 623 -7.40 -14.29 29.04
N ALA A 624 -6.69 -15.26 28.44
CA ALA A 624 -7.21 -16.04 27.31
C ALA A 624 -8.47 -16.82 27.69
N ASN A 625 -8.50 -17.42 28.88
CA ASN A 625 -9.67 -18.17 29.37
C ASN A 625 -10.90 -17.27 29.60
N HIS A 626 -10.68 -15.96 29.79
CA HIS A 626 -11.74 -15.00 30.05
C HIS A 626 -12.20 -14.31 28.77
N CYS A 627 -11.27 -13.96 27.90
CA CYS A 627 -11.54 -13.17 26.71
C CYS A 627 -11.91 -14.00 25.50
N CYS A 628 -11.42 -15.23 25.38
CA CYS A 628 -11.73 -16.06 24.21
C CYS A 628 -13.06 -16.78 24.33
N SER A 629 -13.83 -16.74 23.25
CA SER A 629 -14.99 -17.60 23.02
C SER A 629 -14.62 -18.78 22.12
N ALA A 630 -15.09 -19.97 22.47
CA ALA A 630 -14.92 -21.17 21.63
C ALA A 630 -15.65 -21.01 20.29
N GLU A 631 -16.93 -20.61 20.35
CA GLU A 631 -17.75 -20.32 19.18
C GLU A 631 -17.59 -18.87 18.71
N PRO A 632 -17.68 -18.58 17.41
CA PRO A 632 -17.60 -17.22 16.90
C PRO A 632 -18.81 -16.38 17.32
N ILE A 633 -18.56 -15.18 17.80
CA ILE A 633 -19.57 -14.19 18.17
C ILE A 633 -19.97 -13.42 16.91
N ILE A 634 -21.14 -13.76 16.38
CA ILE A 634 -21.62 -13.22 15.11
C ILE A 634 -22.59 -12.06 15.33
N LYS A 635 -22.31 -10.91 14.70
CA LYS A 635 -23.18 -9.74 14.72
C LYS A 635 -23.39 -9.21 13.31
N CYS A 636 -24.65 -9.05 12.94
CA CYS A 636 -25.06 -8.50 11.65
C CYS A 636 -24.94 -6.97 11.63
N HIS A 637 -24.08 -6.43 10.78
CA HIS A 637 -23.83 -4.99 10.66
C HIS A 637 -24.35 -4.42 9.34
N TYR A 638 -24.22 -5.16 8.24
CA TYR A 638 -24.55 -4.72 6.89
C TYR A 638 -25.17 -5.85 6.06
N ARG A 639 -26.28 -5.58 5.38
CA ARG A 639 -27.01 -6.61 4.61
C ARG A 639 -26.39 -6.93 3.25
N ASP A 640 -25.55 -6.03 2.74
CA ASP A 640 -24.92 -6.06 1.42
C ASP A 640 -23.44 -6.45 1.43
N LYS A 641 -22.89 -6.77 2.61
CA LYS A 641 -21.50 -7.22 2.75
C LYS A 641 -21.42 -8.69 3.13
N PRO A 642 -20.27 -9.35 2.86
CA PRO A 642 -20.05 -10.74 3.26
C PRO A 642 -20.48 -11.02 4.69
N SER A 643 -21.23 -12.09 4.88
CA SER A 643 -21.70 -12.51 6.19
C SER A 643 -21.88 -14.01 6.25
N LYS A 644 -21.69 -14.57 7.45
CA LYS A 644 -22.00 -15.96 7.76
C LYS A 644 -23.49 -16.26 7.66
N TYR A 645 -24.34 -15.30 8.02
CA TYR A 645 -25.80 -15.44 8.03
C TYR A 645 -26.48 -14.34 7.20
N GLU A 646 -27.77 -14.52 6.92
CA GLU A 646 -28.57 -13.43 6.35
C GLU A 646 -28.76 -12.31 7.36
N CYS A 647 -28.47 -11.07 6.95
CA CYS A 647 -28.63 -9.88 7.77
C CYS A 647 -29.76 -8.97 7.24
N PRO A 648 -31.02 -9.43 7.14
CA PRO A 648 -32.09 -8.72 6.42
C PRO A 648 -32.44 -7.35 7.01
N ASN A 649 -32.23 -7.16 8.32
CA ASN A 649 -32.60 -5.95 9.04
C ASN A 649 -31.44 -4.93 9.16
N SER A 650 -30.20 -5.32 8.84
CA SER A 650 -29.03 -4.43 8.95
C SER A 650 -29.01 -3.37 7.86
N PRO A 651 -28.41 -2.18 8.06
CA PRO A 651 -28.33 -1.17 7.00
C PRO A 651 -27.53 -1.64 5.77
N PHE A 652 -27.68 -0.90 4.66
CA PHE A 652 -26.73 -0.97 3.54
C PHE A 652 -25.53 -0.09 3.87
N ILE A 653 -24.34 -0.54 3.50
CA ILE A 653 -23.16 0.35 3.46
C ILE A 653 -22.94 0.92 2.07
N ASP A 654 -23.22 0.15 1.01
CA ASP A 654 -23.17 0.62 -0.37
C ASP A 654 -24.55 1.16 -0.78
N LYS A 655 -24.61 2.41 -1.25
CA LYS A 655 -25.86 3.07 -1.66
C LYS A 655 -26.69 2.29 -2.71
N LYS A 656 -26.04 1.41 -3.47
CA LYS A 656 -26.67 0.55 -4.50
C LYS A 656 -26.37 -0.94 -4.24
N GLY A 657 -26.04 -1.31 -3.00
CA GLY A 657 -25.71 -2.68 -2.63
C GLY A 657 -26.89 -3.62 -2.89
N LYS A 658 -26.58 -4.87 -3.24
CA LYS A 658 -27.54 -5.98 -3.21
C LYS A 658 -27.26 -6.80 -1.97
N SER A 659 -28.27 -7.47 -1.42
CA SER A 659 -28.03 -8.37 -0.29
C SER A 659 -26.99 -9.43 -0.66
N PHE A 660 -26.04 -9.67 0.24
CA PHE A 660 -24.91 -10.56 -0.02
C PHE A 660 -25.37 -11.99 -0.35
N LEU A 661 -26.27 -12.56 0.46
CA LEU A 661 -26.84 -13.90 0.24
C LEU A 661 -28.04 -13.89 -0.72
N GLY A 662 -28.56 -12.72 -1.09
CA GLY A 662 -29.71 -12.56 -1.98
C GLY A 662 -31.04 -12.74 -1.26
N SER A 663 -32.17 -12.38 -1.89
CA SER A 663 -33.52 -12.55 -1.33
C SER A 663 -34.08 -13.97 -1.47
N THR A 664 -33.29 -14.90 -2.01
CA THR A 664 -33.78 -16.21 -2.51
C THR A 664 -33.74 -17.31 -1.45
N LEU A 665 -33.11 -17.09 -0.29
CA LEU A 665 -33.12 -18.06 0.83
C LEU A 665 -34.32 -17.90 1.78
N LYS A 666 -35.33 -17.09 1.42
CA LYS A 666 -36.61 -17.03 2.15
C LYS A 666 -37.40 -18.36 2.13
N ARG A 667 -36.96 -19.39 1.39
CA ARG A 667 -37.68 -20.67 1.26
C ARG A 667 -37.06 -21.88 1.96
N CYS A 668 -35.79 -21.86 2.37
CA CYS A 668 -35.17 -23.07 2.95
C CYS A 668 -35.20 -23.13 4.49
N LEU A 669 -35.20 -21.98 5.19
CA LEU A 669 -35.18 -21.98 6.67
C LEU A 669 -36.56 -21.96 7.33
N ALA A 670 -37.64 -21.86 6.56
CA ALA A 670 -39.01 -21.93 7.09
C ALA A 670 -39.55 -23.37 7.23
N LEU A 671 -38.81 -24.38 6.75
CA LEU A 671 -39.25 -25.79 6.80
C LEU A 671 -38.59 -26.62 7.90
N THR A 672 -37.63 -26.08 8.66
CA THR A 672 -36.96 -26.83 9.75
C THR A 672 -37.45 -26.45 11.15
N THR A 673 -38.44 -25.56 11.28
CA THR A 673 -38.96 -25.09 12.58
C THR A 673 -40.47 -25.33 12.79
N ALA A 674 -41.13 -26.09 11.91
CA ALA A 674 -42.57 -26.34 11.98
C ALA A 674 -43.00 -27.80 12.24
N GLU A 675 -42.08 -28.70 12.60
CA GLU A 675 -42.40 -30.09 12.96
C GLU A 675 -41.80 -30.54 14.29
N TYR A 676 -41.90 -29.72 15.34
CA TYR A 676 -41.74 -30.22 16.71
C TYR A 676 -42.56 -29.36 17.64
N LEU A 677 -43.87 -29.62 17.72
CA LEU A 677 -44.72 -29.25 18.85
C LEU A 677 -46.09 -29.92 18.68
N LEU A 678 -46.25 -31.13 19.23
CA LEU A 678 -47.47 -31.62 19.91
C LEU A 678 -47.15 -32.92 20.66
N PRO A 679 -47.61 -33.11 21.92
CA PRO A 679 -47.25 -34.24 22.76
C PRO A 679 -48.36 -35.31 22.79
N MET A 680 -48.02 -36.60 22.83
CA MET A 680 -48.91 -37.61 23.40
C MET A 680 -48.16 -38.78 24.05
N THR A 681 -48.71 -39.19 25.18
CA THR A 681 -48.33 -40.20 26.17
C THR A 681 -48.91 -41.59 25.85
N LYS A 682 -48.23 -42.64 26.35
CA LYS A 682 -48.61 -44.08 26.45
C LYS A 682 -48.71 -44.83 25.11
N MET A 683 -48.33 -46.11 24.94
CA MET A 683 -48.27 -47.26 25.84
C MET A 683 -47.35 -48.36 25.23
N GLN A 684 -46.61 -49.03 26.12
CA GLN A 684 -46.02 -50.39 26.14
C GLN A 684 -45.83 -51.32 24.92
N SER A 685 -44.70 -52.07 25.01
CA SER A 685 -44.37 -53.46 24.59
C SER A 685 -44.29 -53.73 23.07
N GLU A 686 -43.31 -54.41 22.47
CA GLU A 686 -42.53 -55.61 22.82
C GLU A 686 -41.15 -55.62 22.09
N VAL A 687 -40.25 -56.50 22.55
CA VAL A 687 -38.92 -56.86 22.01
C VAL A 687 -39.07 -58.24 21.33
N PRO A 688 -38.47 -58.58 20.15
CA PRO A 688 -37.06 -59.01 20.07
C PRO A 688 -36.27 -58.80 18.75
N SER A 689 -35.03 -58.30 18.90
CA SER A 689 -33.69 -58.86 18.52
C SER A 689 -33.42 -59.39 17.06
N PRO A 690 -32.15 -59.71 16.68
CA PRO A 690 -31.41 -58.95 15.65
C PRO A 690 -30.89 -59.81 14.47
N THR A 691 -30.58 -59.19 13.32
CA THR A 691 -29.65 -59.78 12.34
C THR A 691 -28.93 -58.70 11.51
N ASP A 692 -27.64 -58.92 11.37
CA ASP A 692 -26.63 -58.18 10.61
C ASP A 692 -26.92 -58.09 9.11
N ASP A 693 -26.50 -57.00 8.45
CA ASP A 693 -25.44 -57.06 7.42
C ASP A 693 -25.16 -55.68 6.77
N GLU A 694 -23.87 -55.49 6.49
CA GLU A 694 -23.27 -54.34 5.79
C GLU A 694 -23.71 -54.25 4.32
N SER A 695 -23.93 -53.03 3.82
CA SER A 695 -23.29 -52.48 2.60
C SER A 695 -23.99 -51.19 2.16
N GLY A 696 -23.20 -50.12 2.04
CA GLY A 696 -23.64 -48.82 1.57
C GLY A 696 -23.76 -48.79 0.04
N SER A 697 -24.89 -48.29 -0.43
CA SER A 697 -25.09 -47.79 -1.80
C SER A 697 -25.71 -46.39 -1.72
N GLU A 698 -25.16 -45.46 -2.51
CA GLU A 698 -25.71 -44.12 -2.78
C GLU A 698 -27.21 -44.14 -3.10
N PRO A 699 -27.88 -42.96 -3.03
CA PRO A 699 -28.38 -42.49 -4.33
C PRO A 699 -28.30 -40.97 -4.58
N ALA A 700 -28.01 -40.72 -5.86
CA ALA A 700 -28.25 -39.56 -6.69
C ALA A 700 -29.46 -38.68 -6.34
N CYS A 701 -29.27 -37.36 -6.45
CA CYS A 701 -30.36 -36.39 -6.53
C CYS A 701 -30.37 -35.73 -7.92
N TRP A 702 -31.54 -35.82 -8.55
CA TRP A 702 -31.88 -35.47 -9.92
C TRP A 702 -31.84 -33.97 -10.25
N LEU A 703 -31.46 -33.68 -11.50
CA LEU A 703 -31.77 -32.43 -12.19
C LEU A 703 -33.29 -32.23 -12.32
N LEU A 704 -33.75 -31.00 -12.10
CA LEU A 704 -34.96 -30.48 -12.72
C LEU A 704 -34.69 -29.08 -13.32
N ASP A 705 -34.65 -29.10 -14.64
CA ASP A 705 -34.77 -27.98 -15.57
C ASP A 705 -36.15 -27.32 -15.44
N HIS A 706 -36.25 -25.99 -15.52
CA HIS A 706 -37.35 -25.32 -16.21
C HIS A 706 -37.05 -23.85 -16.54
N ARG A 707 -37.19 -23.57 -17.83
CA ARG A 707 -37.24 -22.27 -18.52
C ARG A 707 -38.34 -21.34 -17.99
N ALA A 708 -38.01 -20.06 -17.87
CA ALA A 708 -38.73 -18.92 -18.47
C ALA A 708 -37.80 -17.69 -18.45
#